data_AF-V8NM58-F1
#
_entry.id   AF-V8NM58-F1
#
_cell.length_a   1.000
_cell.length_b   1.000
_cell.length_c   1.000
_cell.angle_alpha   90.00
_cell.angle_beta   90.00
_cell.angle_gamma   90.00
#
_symmetry.space_group_name_H-M   'P 1'
#
loop_
_entity.id
_entity.type
_entity.pdbx_description
1 polymer ?
#
loop_
_entity_poly.entity_id
_entity_poly.type
_entity_poly.pdbx_seq_one_letter_code
_entity_poly.pdbx_strand_id
1 'polypeptide(L)'
;MNHNASLLPGPETFSDTGLYANSHVGTFSLSSTLLVGLCGTKLGCGEGGCGACTVMISKFDNSRNKIIHYSANACLFPICALHHVAVTTVEGIGSTKTRLHPVQERIAKSHGSQCGFCTPGIVMSMYTLLRNHPHPKMEEIEDAFQGNLCRCTGYRPILEGYRTFAKEGGCCGKLVNGKGCCMAGKEKNATQKKPVEQLCFKGERVMWLQPSTLKELVSLKAQHPDAKLVVGNTEVGIEMRLKNMLYPVIIAPTWIPEMNSVQRTEEGIRFGASCSLSCVEEELREAVAHFPPYQVEVFQAVLEQLRWFAGPQIRNVAAIGGNIMTASPISDLNPVLMASGSKLTLVSNEGSRTIRMDEKFFTGYRKTILKPQEILLSVEIPFSREGEYFSAFKQASRREDDIAIVTCGMRVRFQEGTNRLEEIKLSYGGMAPTTVMAVKTCQKLIGREWKEDLLQEACRLLAEEMNLSPSAPGGMVDFRRTLVLSFFFKFYLTVLQKHIKLNGNNNLSDLVPCTDASATELFNKDPVSNVQLFQEVPNEQSIDDTVGRPLMHLSAAKQASGEAVYCDDIPSYTNELYLTLVTSSKAHAKIISIDTTEAQNVPGFVCFVSDQDVPGSNTSGICNDETIFAKDIVTCVGHIIGAVLADTQEHSRRAAKAVKIIYEELTPIITIQTDRTIEKGNIQKGFEEADHIVEGEMHIGGQEHFYLEAHCTIAVPKGEDGEMELFVSTQNLAKTQDLVANALGVPANRILVRVKRMGGGFGGKESRSIILSTVVAVAAAKIGCPVRCMLDRDEDMLISGGRHPFWAQYKVGFKKNGRITSLDASYYSNGGNSVDLSHGVMDRAVLHMDNSYNIPNIRGIGVVCKTNLASNTAFRGFGGPQGMMVAECWISDIALKCGLPAEEVRKINLYSEGDLTHFNQKLEGQNRWKKRGIAITPTKFGISFTVPFLNQVASKTLGIPTSKIHISETSTNTVPNASPTAASVSADINGMAVFNACQTILQRLEPFRCANPKGSWQDWNLRTDIVMDVGTSLNPAIDIGQIEGAFVQGLGLFTMEELRYSPEGNLYTRGPGMYKIPAFGDIPSEFHVSLLRDCPNSKAIYSSKAVGEPPLFLAASVFYAIKDAILSAREESGLKGTFRLDSPATPERIRNACVDSFTKLCPPAEPGTFKPWSVIV
;
A
#
# COMPACT_ATOMS: atom_id res chain seq x y z
N MET A 1 -28.88 21.43 -27.55
CA MET A 1 -27.71 21.80 -28.38
C MET A 1 -27.68 23.32 -28.50
N ASN A 2 -26.57 23.91 -28.96
CA ASN A 2 -26.29 25.36 -28.94
C ASN A 2 -26.11 25.95 -27.52
N HIS A 3 -25.07 25.52 -26.83
CA HIS A 3 -24.25 26.40 -25.99
C HIS A 3 -22.77 26.11 -26.30
N ASN A 4 -21.93 27.14 -26.19
CA ASN A 4 -20.58 27.10 -26.75
C ASN A 4 -19.66 26.19 -25.96
N ALA A 5 -19.16 25.13 -26.59
CA ALA A 5 -17.87 24.56 -26.21
C ALA A 5 -16.78 25.51 -26.70
N SER A 6 -15.92 25.97 -25.80
CA SER A 6 -14.74 26.77 -26.14
C SER A 6 -13.73 25.89 -26.87
N LEU A 7 -13.79 25.91 -28.20
CA LEU A 7 -12.77 25.32 -29.06
C LEU A 7 -11.43 26.01 -28.79
N LEU A 8 -10.38 25.21 -28.58
CA LEU A 8 -9.00 25.69 -28.59
C LEU A 8 -8.66 26.19 -30.02
N PRO A 9 -7.79 27.21 -30.16
CA PRO A 9 -7.42 27.77 -31.46
C PRO A 9 -6.65 26.77 -32.34
N GLY A 10 -6.47 27.13 -33.62
CA GLY A 10 -5.90 26.26 -34.65
C GLY A 10 -4.38 26.02 -34.54
N PRO A 11 -3.84 25.07 -35.32
CA PRO A 11 -2.46 24.57 -35.18
C PRO A 11 -1.35 25.62 -35.27
N GLU A 12 -1.59 26.71 -35.99
CA GLU A 12 -0.60 27.75 -36.32
C GLU A 12 -0.36 28.76 -35.18
N THR A 13 -0.94 28.56 -33.99
CA THR A 13 -0.78 29.44 -32.82
C THR A 13 -0.06 28.78 -31.62
N PHE A 14 0.43 27.55 -31.78
CA PHE A 14 1.03 26.75 -30.70
C PHE A 14 2.56 26.88 -30.55
N SER A 15 3.24 27.72 -31.34
CA SER A 15 4.67 27.98 -31.17
C SER A 15 4.98 28.84 -29.95
N ASP A 16 4.10 29.81 -29.66
CA ASP A 16 4.40 30.93 -28.75
C ASP A 16 3.75 30.74 -27.35
N THR A 17 2.92 29.71 -27.19
CA THR A 17 2.33 29.35 -25.88
C THR A 17 3.18 28.28 -25.20
N GLY A 18 3.79 28.64 -24.05
CA GLY A 18 4.84 27.87 -23.36
C GLY A 18 4.45 26.53 -22.72
N LEU A 19 3.50 25.78 -23.28
CA LEU A 19 3.11 24.42 -22.85
C LEU A 19 4.28 23.44 -22.74
N TYR A 20 5.29 23.59 -23.61
CA TYR A 20 6.52 22.80 -23.61
C TYR A 20 7.64 23.38 -22.73
N ALA A 21 7.54 24.64 -22.27
CA ALA A 21 8.62 25.30 -21.53
C ALA A 21 8.73 24.77 -20.09
N ASN A 22 7.59 24.60 -19.40
CA ASN A 22 7.54 24.14 -18.01
C ASN A 22 7.40 22.61 -17.89
N SER A 23 7.41 21.86 -19.00
CA SER A 23 7.23 20.40 -19.02
C SER A 23 8.48 19.70 -19.56
N HIS A 24 9.49 19.56 -18.69
CA HIS A 24 10.77 18.94 -19.05
C HIS A 24 10.57 17.50 -19.58
N VAL A 25 11.08 17.22 -20.79
CA VAL A 25 10.89 15.93 -21.48
C VAL A 25 11.38 14.71 -20.68
N GLY A 26 12.28 14.92 -19.70
CA GLY A 26 12.76 13.85 -18.81
C GLY A 26 11.83 13.48 -17.65
N THR A 27 10.77 14.25 -17.36
CA THR A 27 9.91 14.07 -16.15
C THR A 27 8.42 14.15 -16.46
N PHE A 28 8.02 13.85 -17.70
CA PHE A 28 6.61 13.86 -18.12
C PHE A 28 5.74 12.89 -17.31
N SER A 29 5.02 13.47 -16.36
CA SER A 29 3.91 12.88 -15.62
C SER A 29 2.66 13.72 -15.88
N LEU A 30 1.54 13.07 -16.18
CA LEU A 30 0.21 13.70 -16.19
C LEU A 30 -0.22 14.21 -14.81
N SER A 31 0.49 13.86 -13.72
CA SER A 31 0.29 14.40 -12.37
C SER A 31 0.95 15.77 -12.14
N SER A 32 1.50 16.42 -13.19
CA SER A 32 1.91 17.84 -13.15
C SER A 32 0.69 18.77 -13.32
N THR A 33 -0.42 18.43 -12.65
CA THR A 33 -1.77 18.97 -12.86
C THR A 33 -1.91 20.47 -12.56
N LEU A 34 -0.94 21.05 -11.86
CA LEU A 34 -0.74 22.51 -11.72
C LEU A 34 -0.67 23.22 -13.08
N LEU A 35 -0.14 22.59 -14.14
CA LEU A 35 -0.06 23.15 -15.50
C LEU A 35 -1.43 23.46 -16.13
N VAL A 36 -2.51 22.89 -15.61
CA VAL A 36 -3.90 23.10 -16.09
C VAL A 36 -4.90 23.41 -14.97
N GLY A 37 -4.44 23.55 -13.72
CA GLY A 37 -5.29 23.82 -12.55
C GLY A 37 -6.25 22.69 -12.15
N LEU A 38 -6.02 21.45 -12.60
CA LEU A 38 -6.89 20.29 -12.33
C LEU A 38 -6.35 19.42 -11.20
N CYS A 39 -6.32 19.98 -9.98
CA CYS A 39 -5.69 19.35 -8.82
C CYS A 39 -6.38 18.04 -8.36
N GLY A 40 -7.51 17.61 -8.95
CA GLY A 40 -8.26 16.43 -8.51
C GLY A 40 -7.49 15.10 -8.61
N THR A 41 -6.62 14.93 -9.61
CA THR A 41 -5.75 13.76 -9.76
C THR A 41 -4.50 13.91 -8.87
N LYS A 42 -4.27 12.94 -7.95
CA LYS A 42 -3.30 13.10 -6.84
C LYS A 42 -1.99 12.31 -7.02
N LEU A 43 -0.88 12.84 -6.49
CA LEU A 43 0.40 12.13 -6.34
C LEU A 43 0.47 11.41 -4.99
N GLY A 44 0.42 10.07 -4.97
CA GLY A 44 0.54 9.26 -3.75
C GLY A 44 1.86 8.48 -3.58
N CYS A 45 2.57 8.21 -4.69
CA CYS A 45 3.87 7.50 -4.67
C CYS A 45 4.83 7.84 -5.81
N GLY A 46 4.34 8.14 -7.02
CA GLY A 46 5.20 8.41 -8.19
C GLY A 46 5.64 7.16 -8.97
N GLU A 47 5.32 5.95 -8.50
CA GLU A 47 5.75 4.66 -9.08
C GLU A 47 4.59 3.72 -9.49
N GLY A 48 3.36 4.25 -9.62
CA GLY A 48 2.20 3.53 -10.15
C GLY A 48 1.42 2.65 -9.16
N GLY A 49 2.08 2.00 -8.21
CA GLY A 49 1.48 1.03 -7.26
C GLY A 49 0.53 1.60 -6.18
N CYS A 50 -0.21 2.68 -6.46
CA CYS A 50 -1.22 3.21 -5.52
C CYS A 50 -2.55 3.66 -6.18
N GLY A 51 -2.57 3.87 -7.49
CA GLY A 51 -3.77 4.27 -8.23
C GLY A 51 -4.36 5.64 -7.90
N ALA A 52 -3.85 6.40 -6.93
CA ALA A 52 -4.34 7.75 -6.57
C ALA A 52 -4.26 8.74 -7.76
N CYS A 53 -3.36 8.46 -8.70
CA CYS A 53 -3.16 9.21 -9.94
C CYS A 53 -3.92 8.63 -11.16
N THR A 54 -4.89 7.72 -10.97
CA THR A 54 -5.60 7.10 -12.10
C THR A 54 -6.39 8.13 -12.89
N VAL A 55 -6.26 8.08 -14.22
CA VAL A 55 -7.06 8.82 -15.20
C VAL A 55 -7.60 7.85 -16.26
N MET A 56 -8.68 8.25 -16.95
CA MET A 56 -9.14 7.52 -18.14
C MET A 56 -8.49 8.10 -19.38
N ILE A 57 -7.95 7.23 -20.23
CA ILE A 57 -7.37 7.55 -21.53
C ILE A 57 -8.32 7.02 -22.62
N SER A 58 -8.59 7.83 -23.64
CA SER A 58 -9.45 7.49 -24.77
C SER A 58 -8.75 7.76 -26.09
N LYS A 59 -8.65 6.74 -26.96
CA LYS A 59 -8.12 6.89 -28.32
C LYS A 59 -9.02 6.19 -29.35
N PHE A 60 -8.99 6.67 -30.58
CA PHE A 60 -9.64 5.99 -31.71
C PHE A 60 -8.69 4.95 -32.28
N ASP A 61 -9.07 3.67 -32.16
CA ASP A 61 -8.35 2.56 -32.77
C ASP A 61 -8.77 2.44 -34.24
N ASN A 62 -7.85 2.78 -35.16
CA ASN A 62 -8.10 2.69 -36.59
C ASN A 62 -8.19 1.23 -37.10
N SER A 63 -7.63 0.25 -36.37
CA SER A 63 -7.63 -1.17 -36.76
C SER A 63 -8.94 -1.86 -36.37
N ARG A 64 -9.43 -1.59 -35.15
CA ARG A 64 -10.71 -2.09 -34.62
C ARG A 64 -11.88 -1.14 -34.92
N ASN A 65 -11.65 -0.06 -35.69
CA ASN A 65 -12.57 1.03 -36.07
C ASN A 65 -13.46 1.55 -34.91
N LYS A 66 -12.93 1.59 -33.68
CA LYS A 66 -13.69 1.90 -32.47
C LYS A 66 -12.94 2.86 -31.55
N ILE A 67 -13.67 3.63 -30.74
CA ILE A 67 -13.06 4.32 -29.60
C ILE A 67 -12.81 3.27 -28.52
N ILE A 68 -11.61 3.27 -27.94
CA ILE A 68 -11.26 2.44 -26.78
C ILE A 68 -10.97 3.32 -25.57
N HIS A 69 -11.41 2.84 -24.40
CA HIS A 69 -11.24 3.50 -23.10
C HIS A 69 -10.41 2.60 -22.18
N TYR A 70 -9.34 3.13 -21.59
CA TYR A 70 -8.50 2.38 -20.66
C TYR A 70 -7.99 3.27 -19.53
N SER A 71 -7.74 2.68 -18.36
CA SER A 71 -7.23 3.39 -17.20
C SER A 71 -5.71 3.41 -17.25
N ALA A 72 -5.10 4.51 -16.81
CA ALA A 72 -3.65 4.66 -16.74
C ALA A 72 -3.24 5.45 -15.49
N ASN A 73 -2.05 5.14 -14.98
CA ASN A 73 -1.43 5.90 -13.90
C ASN A 73 -0.78 7.18 -14.45
N ALA A 74 -1.37 8.35 -14.15
CA ALA A 74 -0.84 9.63 -14.58
C ALA A 74 0.62 9.87 -14.17
N CYS A 75 1.06 9.33 -13.02
CA CYS A 75 2.42 9.51 -12.50
C CYS A 75 3.54 8.93 -13.36
N LEU A 76 3.22 8.04 -14.31
CA LEU A 76 4.20 7.40 -15.22
C LEU A 76 3.94 7.69 -16.70
N PHE A 77 2.81 8.28 -17.07
CA PHE A 77 2.37 8.37 -18.47
C PHE A 77 2.88 9.65 -19.17
N PRO A 78 3.77 9.56 -20.19
CA PRO A 78 4.37 10.75 -20.80
C PRO A 78 3.39 11.54 -21.68
N ILE A 79 3.40 12.87 -21.59
CA ILE A 79 2.45 13.69 -22.38
C ILE A 79 2.72 13.62 -23.90
N CYS A 80 3.96 13.34 -24.31
CA CYS A 80 4.29 13.09 -25.72
C CYS A 80 3.58 11.86 -26.31
N ALA A 81 3.15 10.91 -25.47
CA ALA A 81 2.35 9.76 -25.89
C ALA A 81 0.83 10.07 -25.99
N LEU A 82 0.39 11.31 -25.72
CA LEU A 82 -1.01 11.74 -25.77
C LEU A 82 -1.42 12.44 -27.08
N HIS A 83 -0.55 12.50 -28.09
CA HIS A 83 -0.90 13.11 -29.37
C HIS A 83 -2.07 12.36 -30.04
N HIS A 84 -3.14 13.08 -30.38
CA HIS A 84 -4.45 12.55 -30.80
C HIS A 84 -5.16 11.62 -29.80
N VAL A 85 -4.92 11.80 -28.49
CA VAL A 85 -5.56 11.08 -27.39
C VAL A 85 -6.36 12.05 -26.51
N ALA A 86 -7.50 11.61 -25.99
CA ALA A 86 -8.29 12.37 -25.02
C ALA A 86 -8.12 11.81 -23.60
N VAL A 87 -7.77 12.68 -22.65
CA VAL A 87 -7.67 12.36 -21.22
C VAL A 87 -8.98 12.76 -20.52
N THR A 88 -9.37 12.03 -19.48
CA THR A 88 -10.46 12.42 -18.58
C THR A 88 -10.01 12.23 -17.13
N THR A 89 -10.11 13.30 -16.34
CA THR A 89 -9.83 13.34 -14.89
C THR A 89 -11.14 13.29 -14.09
N VAL A 90 -11.03 13.31 -12.76
CA VAL A 90 -12.19 13.25 -11.84
C VAL A 90 -13.16 14.42 -12.02
N GLU A 91 -12.66 15.61 -12.33
CA GLU A 91 -13.47 16.82 -12.56
C GLU A 91 -14.25 16.71 -13.90
N GLY A 92 -13.66 16.01 -14.88
CA GLY A 92 -14.21 15.85 -16.23
C GLY A 92 -15.45 14.96 -16.33
N ILE A 93 -15.77 14.19 -15.28
CA ILE A 93 -16.98 13.34 -15.25
C ILE A 93 -18.15 13.97 -14.48
N GLY A 94 -17.90 14.97 -13.62
CA GLY A 94 -18.90 15.63 -12.79
C GLY A 94 -18.32 16.41 -11.61
N SER A 95 -19.09 17.35 -11.06
CA SER A 95 -18.68 18.18 -9.92
C SER A 95 -19.87 18.66 -9.08
N THR A 96 -19.61 19.10 -7.84
CA THR A 96 -20.65 19.66 -6.95
C THR A 96 -21.22 20.99 -7.48
N LYS A 97 -20.47 21.70 -8.33
CA LYS A 97 -20.89 22.92 -9.04
C LYS A 97 -21.81 22.65 -10.24
N THR A 98 -21.93 21.40 -10.69
CA THR A 98 -22.68 21.03 -11.91
C THR A 98 -23.66 19.89 -11.64
N ARG A 99 -23.17 18.65 -11.70
CA ARG A 99 -23.82 17.43 -11.22
C ARG A 99 -22.72 16.41 -10.93
N LEU A 100 -22.84 15.68 -9.82
CA LEU A 100 -21.98 14.52 -9.56
C LEU A 100 -22.33 13.38 -10.53
N HIS A 101 -21.32 12.72 -11.06
CA HIS A 101 -21.51 11.44 -11.75
C HIS A 101 -22.03 10.39 -10.76
N PRO A 102 -22.87 9.41 -11.14
CA PRO A 102 -23.32 8.35 -10.23
C PRO A 102 -22.20 7.59 -9.52
N VAL A 103 -21.02 7.49 -10.15
CA VAL A 103 -19.80 6.92 -9.52
C VAL A 103 -19.30 7.79 -8.37
N GLN A 104 -19.30 9.12 -8.52
CA GLN A 104 -18.91 10.06 -7.47
C GLN A 104 -19.96 10.14 -6.35
N GLU A 105 -21.25 10.14 -6.73
CA GLU A 105 -22.36 10.19 -5.79
C GLU A 105 -22.41 8.94 -4.90
N ARG A 106 -22.26 7.75 -5.48
CA ARG A 106 -22.38 6.48 -4.74
C ARG A 106 -21.22 6.28 -3.77
N ILE A 107 -19.97 6.48 -4.16
CA ILE A 107 -18.82 6.33 -3.23
C ILE A 107 -18.84 7.36 -2.09
N ALA A 108 -19.39 8.56 -2.34
CA ALA A 108 -19.60 9.54 -1.27
C ALA A 108 -20.72 9.08 -0.32
N LYS A 109 -21.89 8.71 -0.84
CA LYS A 109 -23.07 8.32 -0.04
C LYS A 109 -22.94 6.96 0.65
N SER A 110 -22.11 6.04 0.14
CA SER A 110 -21.80 4.76 0.78
C SER A 110 -20.72 4.88 1.87
N HIS A 111 -20.28 6.09 2.21
CA HIS A 111 -19.20 6.38 3.16
C HIS A 111 -17.82 5.83 2.71
N GLY A 112 -17.65 5.52 1.43
CA GLY A 112 -16.39 5.07 0.80
C GLY A 112 -15.29 6.13 0.68
N SER A 113 -15.41 7.27 1.38
CA SER A 113 -14.42 8.34 1.39
C SER A 113 -14.26 8.95 2.80
N GLN A 114 -13.11 8.72 3.42
CA GLN A 114 -12.73 9.30 4.73
C GLN A 114 -11.75 10.46 4.55
N CYS A 115 -10.43 10.21 4.49
CA CYS A 115 -9.44 11.26 4.24
C CYS A 115 -9.59 11.86 2.84
N GLY A 116 -10.01 11.04 1.86
CA GLY A 116 -10.42 11.43 0.50
C GLY A 116 -9.35 11.42 -0.58
N PHE A 117 -8.06 11.29 -0.24
CA PHE A 117 -6.96 11.50 -1.19
C PHE A 117 -6.87 10.43 -2.29
N CYS A 118 -7.28 9.18 -2.00
CA CYS A 118 -7.36 8.09 -2.98
C CYS A 118 -8.69 8.08 -3.78
N THR A 119 -9.72 8.80 -3.31
CA THR A 119 -11.08 8.74 -3.87
C THR A 119 -11.13 9.13 -5.35
N PRO A 120 -10.43 10.18 -5.84
CA PRO A 120 -10.36 10.48 -7.27
C PRO A 120 -9.86 9.32 -8.15
N GLY A 121 -8.78 8.66 -7.74
CA GLY A 121 -8.21 7.54 -8.47
C GLY A 121 -9.14 6.33 -8.54
N ILE A 122 -9.81 6.03 -7.43
CA ILE A 122 -10.81 4.94 -7.33
C ILE A 122 -12.06 5.25 -8.17
N VAL A 123 -12.52 6.51 -8.15
CA VAL A 123 -13.60 7.00 -9.03
C VAL A 123 -13.22 6.83 -10.51
N MET A 124 -11.99 7.14 -10.90
CA MET A 124 -11.57 6.99 -12.30
C MET A 124 -11.40 5.54 -12.76
N SER A 125 -10.96 4.63 -11.88
CA SER A 125 -10.98 3.19 -12.16
C SER A 125 -12.40 2.69 -12.41
N MET A 126 -13.34 2.97 -11.50
CA MET A 126 -14.74 2.53 -11.64
C MET A 126 -15.46 3.18 -12.83
N TYR A 127 -15.19 4.47 -13.09
CA TYR A 127 -15.70 5.15 -14.27
C TYR A 127 -15.21 4.47 -15.55
N THR A 128 -13.92 4.12 -15.63
CA THR A 128 -13.36 3.46 -16.81
C THR A 128 -13.93 2.06 -17.01
N LEU A 129 -14.14 1.28 -15.94
CA LEU A 129 -14.85 -0.01 -16.02
C LEU A 129 -16.24 0.18 -16.65
N LEU A 130 -17.06 1.09 -16.10
CA LEU A 130 -18.43 1.33 -16.60
C LEU A 130 -18.48 1.88 -18.04
N ARG A 131 -17.39 2.44 -18.55
CA ARG A 131 -17.26 2.89 -19.95
C ARG A 131 -16.99 1.77 -20.93
N ASN A 132 -16.54 0.61 -20.46
CA ASN A 132 -16.37 -0.62 -21.26
C ASN A 132 -17.49 -1.63 -20.97
N HIS A 133 -17.83 -1.84 -19.69
CA HIS A 133 -18.85 -2.77 -19.21
C HIS A 133 -19.91 -2.01 -18.36
N PRO A 134 -21.01 -1.50 -18.96
CA PRO A 134 -22.02 -0.72 -18.24
C PRO A 134 -22.83 -1.48 -17.18
N HIS A 135 -22.75 -2.82 -17.18
CA HIS A 135 -23.41 -3.73 -16.25
C HIS A 135 -22.43 -4.83 -15.81
N PRO A 136 -21.38 -4.47 -15.03
CA PRO A 136 -20.29 -5.40 -14.71
C PRO A 136 -20.72 -6.47 -13.71
N LYS A 137 -19.90 -7.51 -13.56
CA LYS A 137 -19.91 -8.44 -12.43
C LYS A 137 -19.18 -7.83 -11.23
N MET A 138 -19.37 -8.42 -10.03
CA MET A 138 -18.59 -8.04 -8.85
C MET A 138 -17.09 -8.35 -9.02
N GLU A 139 -16.75 -9.47 -9.67
CA GLU A 139 -15.40 -9.86 -10.08
C GLU A 139 -14.69 -8.74 -10.87
N GLU A 140 -15.35 -8.21 -11.91
CA GLU A 140 -14.82 -7.12 -12.74
C GLU A 140 -14.68 -5.79 -11.98
N ILE A 141 -15.50 -5.57 -10.95
CA ILE A 141 -15.39 -4.42 -10.05
C ILE A 141 -14.18 -4.55 -9.13
N GLU A 142 -13.93 -5.74 -8.54
CA GLU A 142 -12.74 -5.97 -7.71
C GLU A 142 -11.45 -5.93 -8.54
N ASP A 143 -11.45 -6.53 -9.74
CA ASP A 143 -10.30 -6.50 -10.67
C ASP A 143 -9.95 -5.07 -11.10
N ALA A 144 -10.96 -4.20 -11.31
CA ALA A 144 -10.75 -2.79 -11.64
C ALA A 144 -10.00 -2.00 -10.54
N PHE A 145 -9.90 -2.53 -9.32
CA PHE A 145 -9.25 -1.87 -8.18
C PHE A 145 -7.94 -2.54 -7.71
N GLN A 146 -7.45 -3.59 -8.38
CA GLN A 146 -6.15 -4.22 -8.04
C GLN A 146 -5.00 -3.20 -7.91
N GLY A 147 -5.01 -2.15 -8.74
CA GLY A 147 -4.00 -1.08 -8.73
C GLY A 147 -4.36 0.15 -7.87
N ASN A 148 -5.35 0.07 -6.97
CA ASN A 148 -5.80 1.20 -6.14
C ASN A 148 -5.69 0.89 -4.64
N LEU A 149 -5.03 1.77 -3.87
CA LEU A 149 -4.85 1.61 -2.42
C LEU A 149 -5.62 2.65 -1.60
N CYS A 150 -6.11 2.24 -0.42
CA CYS A 150 -6.75 3.11 0.56
C CYS A 150 -6.35 2.75 2.00
N ARG A 151 -5.70 3.68 2.69
CA ARG A 151 -5.24 3.51 4.08
C ARG A 151 -6.33 3.74 5.15
N CYS A 152 -7.55 4.13 4.76
CA CYS A 152 -8.58 4.62 5.69
C CYS A 152 -9.86 3.78 5.78
N THR A 153 -10.40 3.29 4.66
CA THR A 153 -11.81 2.84 4.62
C THR A 153 -12.03 1.37 4.96
N GLY A 154 -10.96 0.57 5.08
CA GLY A 154 -11.09 -0.89 5.11
C GLY A 154 -11.71 -1.49 3.84
N TYR A 155 -11.72 -0.74 2.73
CA TYR A 155 -12.25 -1.07 1.39
C TYR A 155 -13.75 -1.40 1.27
N ARG A 156 -14.35 -2.08 2.25
CA ARG A 156 -15.76 -2.52 2.30
C ARG A 156 -16.79 -1.48 1.80
N PRO A 157 -16.87 -0.24 2.32
CA PRO A 157 -17.88 0.74 1.88
C PRO A 157 -17.71 1.22 0.42
N ILE A 158 -16.56 0.98 -0.20
CA ILE A 158 -16.31 1.27 -1.62
C ILE A 158 -16.89 0.15 -2.48
N LEU A 159 -16.56 -1.10 -2.16
CA LEU A 159 -17.11 -2.28 -2.85
C LEU A 159 -18.63 -2.33 -2.73
N GLU A 160 -19.18 -2.13 -1.54
CA GLU A 160 -20.63 -2.11 -1.31
C GLU A 160 -21.33 -0.96 -2.07
N GLY A 161 -20.72 0.25 -2.07
CA GLY A 161 -21.20 1.39 -2.84
C GLY A 161 -21.24 1.13 -4.35
N TYR A 162 -20.30 0.35 -4.88
CA TYR A 162 -20.21 0.05 -6.32
C TYR A 162 -20.86 -1.26 -6.75
N ARG A 163 -21.11 -2.22 -5.84
CA ARG A 163 -21.96 -3.41 -6.08
C ARG A 163 -23.34 -3.03 -6.61
N THR A 164 -23.83 -1.83 -6.26
CA THR A 164 -25.06 -1.23 -6.81
C THR A 164 -25.06 -0.97 -8.33
N PHE A 165 -23.93 -1.12 -9.02
CA PHE A 165 -23.84 -1.14 -10.49
C PHE A 165 -23.85 -2.55 -11.08
N ALA A 166 -23.55 -3.58 -10.27
CA ALA A 166 -23.46 -4.96 -10.72
C ALA A 166 -24.84 -5.55 -11.03
N LYS A 167 -24.88 -6.50 -11.96
CA LYS A 167 -26.13 -7.19 -12.34
C LYS A 167 -26.19 -8.60 -11.72
N GLU A 168 -26.60 -8.66 -10.46
CA GLU A 168 -27.00 -9.92 -9.83
C GLU A 168 -28.33 -10.46 -10.42
N GLY A 169 -28.58 -11.74 -10.18
CA GLY A 169 -29.63 -12.54 -10.82
C GLY A 169 -31.07 -12.21 -10.45
N GLY A 170 -31.55 -11.02 -10.86
CA GLY A 170 -32.97 -10.73 -11.05
C GLY A 170 -33.73 -10.11 -9.88
N CYS A 171 -33.92 -8.79 -9.96
CA CYS A 171 -35.21 -8.20 -9.60
C CYS A 171 -35.53 -6.98 -10.49
N CYS A 172 -36.60 -7.06 -11.27
CA CYS A 172 -36.98 -6.02 -12.22
C CYS A 172 -37.78 -4.89 -11.55
N GLY A 173 -37.07 -3.99 -10.86
CA GLY A 173 -37.64 -2.72 -10.41
C GLY A 173 -38.12 -1.87 -11.58
N LYS A 174 -39.43 -1.95 -11.91
CA LYS A 174 -40.05 -1.16 -12.98
C LYS A 174 -39.98 0.34 -12.66
N LEU A 175 -39.04 1.05 -13.28
CA LEU A 175 -39.06 2.52 -13.29
C LEU A 175 -40.24 3.03 -14.11
N VAL A 176 -41.34 3.35 -13.42
CA VAL A 176 -42.50 4.04 -14.00
C VAL A 176 -42.16 5.51 -14.22
N ASN A 177 -41.37 5.79 -15.27
CA ASN A 177 -41.48 6.95 -16.17
C ASN A 177 -40.33 6.92 -17.19
N GLY A 178 -40.66 6.67 -18.45
CA GLY A 178 -39.68 6.44 -19.51
C GLY A 178 -38.93 7.69 -19.97
N LYS A 179 -37.72 7.92 -19.45
CA LYS A 179 -36.67 8.73 -20.10
C LYS A 179 -35.32 8.02 -20.01
N GLY A 180 -35.03 7.17 -21.00
CA GLY A 180 -33.75 6.46 -21.09
C GLY A 180 -32.59 7.43 -21.29
N CYS A 181 -31.50 7.22 -20.55
CA CYS A 181 -30.32 8.11 -20.58
C CYS A 181 -29.35 7.83 -21.76
N CYS A 182 -29.77 6.97 -22.71
CA CYS A 182 -28.92 6.49 -23.80
C CYS A 182 -28.98 7.44 -25.00
N MET A 183 -28.14 8.48 -24.99
CA MET A 183 -27.87 9.30 -26.18
C MET A 183 -27.03 8.53 -27.20
N ALA A 184 -27.65 7.58 -27.90
CA ALA A 184 -27.07 6.92 -29.07
C ALA A 184 -26.93 7.94 -30.21
N GLY A 185 -25.76 8.58 -30.31
CA GLY A 185 -25.43 9.48 -31.40
C GLY A 185 -25.37 8.72 -32.72
N LYS A 186 -26.09 9.20 -33.75
CA LYS A 186 -25.98 8.64 -35.09
C LYS A 186 -24.55 8.82 -35.62
N GLU A 187 -23.97 7.73 -36.10
CA GLU A 187 -22.71 7.77 -36.82
C GLU A 187 -22.81 8.67 -38.05
N LYS A 188 -21.72 9.38 -38.35
CA LYS A 188 -21.50 10.07 -39.62
C LYS A 188 -20.24 9.49 -40.24
N ASN A 189 -20.28 9.22 -41.53
CA ASN A 189 -19.16 8.63 -42.28
C ASN A 189 -17.87 9.42 -42.03
N ALA A 190 -16.80 8.71 -41.70
CA ALA A 190 -15.49 9.30 -41.51
C ALA A 190 -14.95 9.86 -42.84
N THR A 191 -14.50 11.11 -42.83
CA THR A 191 -13.67 11.66 -43.90
C THR A 191 -12.30 11.00 -43.91
N GLN A 192 -11.69 10.90 -45.10
CA GLN A 192 -10.33 10.37 -45.25
C GLN A 192 -9.34 11.11 -44.33
N LYS A 193 -8.65 10.38 -43.45
CA LYS A 193 -7.61 10.93 -42.58
C LYS A 193 -6.30 11.07 -43.38
N LYS A 194 -5.53 12.12 -43.09
CA LYS A 194 -4.13 12.21 -43.52
C LYS A 194 -3.32 11.03 -42.93
N PRO A 195 -2.23 10.60 -43.59
CA PRO A 195 -1.24 9.74 -42.95
C PRO A 195 -0.66 10.43 -41.70
N VAL A 196 -0.19 9.64 -40.74
CA VAL A 196 0.47 10.15 -39.54
C VAL A 196 1.96 10.29 -39.85
N GLU A 197 2.51 11.47 -39.62
CA GLU A 197 3.93 11.79 -39.85
C GLU A 197 4.76 11.58 -38.56
N GLN A 198 6.06 11.34 -38.69
CA GLN A 198 6.97 11.20 -37.55
C GLN A 198 7.01 12.50 -36.73
N LEU A 199 6.84 12.42 -35.40
CA LEU A 199 7.02 13.58 -34.51
C LEU A 199 8.38 13.56 -33.78
N CYS A 200 8.87 14.76 -33.46
CA CYS A 200 10.05 14.98 -32.62
C CYS A 200 9.71 16.06 -31.58
N PHE A 201 9.84 15.72 -30.29
CA PHE A 201 9.74 16.69 -29.19
C PHE A 201 11.12 16.84 -28.55
N LYS A 202 11.50 18.07 -28.20
CA LYS A 202 12.77 18.38 -27.56
C LYS A 202 12.53 19.15 -26.28
N GLY A 203 13.21 18.77 -25.22
CA GLY A 203 13.30 19.53 -23.98
C GLY A 203 14.76 19.65 -23.55
N GLU A 204 14.96 20.37 -22.45
CA GLU A 204 16.25 20.68 -21.82
C GLU A 204 17.31 19.56 -21.86
N ARG A 205 16.94 18.29 -21.59
CA ARG A 205 17.88 17.15 -21.45
C ARG A 205 17.54 15.90 -22.25
N VAL A 206 16.40 15.87 -22.95
CA VAL A 206 15.88 14.65 -23.61
C VAL A 206 15.15 15.02 -24.91
N MET A 207 15.35 14.20 -25.94
CA MET A 207 14.61 14.22 -27.20
C MET A 207 13.73 12.97 -27.32
N TRP A 208 12.44 13.17 -27.60
CA TRP A 208 11.46 12.11 -27.85
C TRP A 208 11.17 12.02 -29.35
N LEU A 209 11.30 10.82 -29.92
CA LEU A 209 11.06 10.53 -31.33
C LEU A 209 9.90 9.54 -31.47
N GLN A 210 8.88 9.91 -32.23
CA GLN A 210 7.65 9.14 -32.43
C GLN A 210 7.56 8.71 -33.90
N PRO A 211 8.21 7.60 -34.31
CA PRO A 211 8.09 7.06 -35.67
C PRO A 211 6.65 6.62 -35.99
N SER A 212 6.23 6.83 -37.24
CA SER A 212 4.95 6.35 -37.76
C SER A 212 5.07 5.00 -38.48
N THR A 213 6.26 4.66 -38.99
CA THR A 213 6.51 3.40 -39.70
C THR A 213 7.61 2.53 -39.07
N LEU A 214 7.57 1.21 -39.32
CA LEU A 214 8.63 0.29 -38.92
C LEU A 214 9.99 0.67 -39.53
N LYS A 215 10.00 1.18 -40.78
CA LYS A 215 11.22 1.65 -41.45
C LYS A 215 11.86 2.83 -40.74
N GLU A 216 11.06 3.79 -40.27
CA GLU A 216 11.55 4.91 -39.45
C GLU A 216 12.11 4.44 -38.12
N LEU A 217 11.38 3.60 -37.38
CA LEU A 217 11.87 3.04 -36.10
C LEU A 217 13.24 2.39 -36.26
N VAL A 218 13.40 1.50 -37.24
CA VAL A 218 14.62 0.72 -37.42
C VAL A 218 15.77 1.62 -37.89
N SER A 219 15.49 2.63 -38.71
CA SER A 219 16.45 3.68 -39.06
C SER A 219 16.89 4.50 -37.84
N LEU A 220 15.94 4.97 -37.03
CA LEU A 220 16.22 5.73 -35.80
C LEU A 220 16.98 4.90 -34.76
N LYS A 221 16.70 3.60 -34.65
CA LYS A 221 17.41 2.69 -33.73
C LYS A 221 18.84 2.38 -34.21
N ALA A 222 19.09 2.38 -35.53
CA ALA A 222 20.45 2.33 -36.06
C ALA A 222 21.22 3.65 -35.88
N GLN A 223 20.53 4.80 -35.97
CA GLN A 223 21.12 6.13 -35.71
C GLN A 223 21.38 6.38 -34.22
N HIS A 224 20.56 5.80 -33.34
CA HIS A 224 20.68 5.92 -31.88
C HIS A 224 20.61 4.54 -31.21
N PRO A 225 21.68 3.72 -31.27
CA PRO A 225 21.67 2.36 -30.71
C PRO A 225 21.42 2.31 -29.20
N ASP A 226 21.82 3.34 -28.46
CA ASP A 226 21.59 3.44 -27.01
C ASP A 226 20.20 4.01 -26.64
N ALA A 227 19.41 4.48 -27.60
CA ALA A 227 18.09 5.03 -27.32
C ALA A 227 17.14 3.96 -26.74
N LYS A 228 16.46 4.32 -25.66
CA LYS A 228 15.45 3.46 -25.01
C LYS A 228 14.15 3.49 -25.82
N LEU A 229 13.56 2.31 -25.99
CA LEU A 229 12.21 2.17 -26.54
C LEU A 229 11.19 2.32 -25.42
N VAL A 230 10.24 3.24 -25.59
CA VAL A 230 9.19 3.52 -24.58
C VAL A 230 7.80 3.30 -25.17
N VAL A 231 7.07 2.36 -24.57
CA VAL A 231 5.63 2.14 -24.84
C VAL A 231 4.82 2.61 -23.62
N GLY A 232 4.71 1.77 -22.57
CA GLY A 232 3.98 2.12 -21.35
C GLY A 232 4.73 2.96 -20.32
N ASN A 233 6.04 3.17 -20.52
CA ASN A 233 6.97 3.84 -19.59
C ASN A 233 7.07 3.25 -18.16
N THR A 234 6.42 2.12 -17.86
CA THR A 234 6.31 1.52 -16.52
C THR A 234 7.60 0.95 -15.94
N GLU A 235 8.70 0.95 -16.69
CA GLU A 235 10.05 0.60 -16.23
C GLU A 235 11.00 1.79 -16.45
N VAL A 236 11.04 2.37 -17.65
CA VAL A 236 11.91 3.51 -17.97
C VAL A 236 11.62 4.73 -17.07
N GLY A 237 10.36 5.03 -16.77
CA GLY A 237 10.00 6.10 -15.82
C GLY A 237 10.49 5.83 -14.39
N ILE A 238 10.55 4.56 -13.97
CA ILE A 238 11.09 4.14 -12.67
C ILE A 238 12.62 4.23 -12.67
N GLU A 239 13.28 3.81 -13.77
CA GLU A 239 14.72 3.98 -13.98
C GLU A 239 15.13 5.46 -13.95
N MET A 240 14.33 6.35 -14.53
CA MET A 240 14.61 7.79 -14.55
C MET A 240 14.32 8.47 -13.19
N ARG A 241 13.20 8.17 -12.53
CA ARG A 241 12.83 8.81 -11.25
C ARG A 241 13.65 8.30 -10.06
N LEU A 242 13.64 6.98 -9.84
CA LEU A 242 14.16 6.37 -8.60
C LEU A 242 15.62 5.89 -8.74
N LYS A 243 16.05 5.49 -9.95
CA LYS A 243 17.43 5.05 -10.22
C LYS A 243 18.30 6.15 -10.85
N ASN A 244 17.76 7.36 -11.01
CA ASN A 244 18.44 8.56 -11.53
C ASN A 244 19.06 8.39 -12.94
N MET A 245 18.57 7.45 -13.75
CA MET A 245 19.11 7.20 -15.08
C MET A 245 18.65 8.29 -16.05
N LEU A 246 19.55 8.77 -16.91
CA LEU A 246 19.21 9.72 -17.97
C LEU A 246 19.31 9.04 -19.34
N TYR A 247 18.26 9.18 -20.15
CA TYR A 247 18.21 8.69 -21.53
C TYR A 247 18.02 9.88 -22.47
N PRO A 248 19.10 10.42 -23.08
CA PRO A 248 19.04 11.64 -23.89
C PRO A 248 18.16 11.51 -25.15
N VAL A 249 17.97 10.28 -25.65
CA VAL A 249 17.06 9.97 -26.75
C VAL A 249 16.13 8.84 -26.35
N ILE A 250 14.83 9.08 -26.53
CA ILE A 250 13.75 8.10 -26.39
C ILE A 250 13.09 7.92 -27.75
N ILE A 251 12.82 6.67 -28.14
CA ILE A 251 12.05 6.33 -29.34
C ILE A 251 10.77 5.61 -28.91
N ALA A 252 9.63 6.03 -29.45
CA ALA A 252 8.31 5.55 -29.01
C ALA A 252 7.57 4.82 -30.15
N PRO A 253 7.66 3.48 -30.22
CA PRO A 253 7.13 2.68 -31.35
C PRO A 253 5.61 2.42 -31.28
N THR A 254 4.86 3.28 -30.60
CA THR A 254 3.46 3.00 -30.21
C THR A 254 2.46 3.12 -31.37
N TRP A 255 2.84 3.77 -32.47
CA TRP A 255 1.98 3.95 -33.66
C TRP A 255 2.17 2.88 -34.75
N ILE A 256 3.23 2.08 -34.66
CA ILE A 256 3.66 1.17 -35.72
C ILE A 256 2.68 -0.01 -35.82
N PRO A 257 1.96 -0.21 -36.93
CA PRO A 257 0.92 -1.23 -37.05
C PRO A 257 1.44 -2.64 -36.78
N GLU A 258 2.61 -2.99 -37.30
CA GLU A 258 3.23 -4.31 -37.17
C GLU A 258 3.48 -4.66 -35.70
N MET A 259 3.94 -3.69 -34.91
CA MET A 259 4.22 -3.85 -33.47
C MET A 259 2.96 -3.81 -32.59
N ASN A 260 1.79 -3.46 -33.14
CA ASN A 260 0.50 -3.54 -32.45
C ASN A 260 -0.39 -4.68 -32.99
N SER A 261 0.09 -5.46 -33.96
CA SER A 261 -0.70 -6.50 -34.62
C SER A 261 -0.87 -7.76 -33.76
N VAL A 262 -2.04 -8.40 -33.89
CA VAL A 262 -2.31 -9.74 -33.34
C VAL A 262 -2.64 -10.67 -34.50
N GLN A 263 -1.98 -11.82 -34.57
CA GLN A 263 -2.10 -12.77 -35.68
C GLN A 263 -2.21 -14.19 -35.10
N ARG A 264 -3.29 -14.91 -35.39
CA ARG A 264 -3.40 -16.35 -35.11
C ARG A 264 -2.67 -17.09 -36.23
N THR A 265 -1.74 -17.98 -35.87
CA THR A 265 -0.90 -18.76 -36.80
C THR A 265 -1.16 -20.26 -36.61
N GLU A 266 -0.58 -21.10 -37.47
CA GLU A 266 -0.69 -22.57 -37.33
C GLU A 266 0.03 -23.10 -36.07
N GLU A 267 1.03 -22.39 -35.56
CA GLU A 267 1.82 -22.79 -34.38
C GLU A 267 1.40 -22.08 -33.08
N GLY A 268 0.55 -21.04 -33.12
CA GLY A 268 0.14 -20.29 -31.92
C GLY A 268 -0.47 -18.92 -32.19
N ILE A 269 -0.26 -17.98 -31.27
CA ILE A 269 -0.71 -16.58 -31.43
C ILE A 269 0.48 -15.64 -31.33
N ARG A 270 0.64 -14.82 -32.38
CA ARG A 270 1.71 -13.82 -32.52
C ARG A 270 1.18 -12.44 -32.13
N PHE A 271 1.83 -11.82 -31.15
CA PHE A 271 1.57 -10.48 -30.64
C PHE A 271 2.72 -9.55 -31.03
N GLY A 272 2.38 -8.37 -31.55
CA GLY A 272 3.33 -7.28 -31.73
C GLY A 272 3.92 -6.82 -30.40
N ALA A 273 5.18 -6.39 -30.41
CA ALA A 273 5.92 -6.06 -29.19
C ALA A 273 5.39 -4.83 -28.41
N SER A 274 4.60 -3.97 -29.06
CA SER A 274 3.89 -2.83 -28.45
C SER A 274 2.48 -3.17 -27.95
N CYS A 275 1.95 -4.38 -28.21
CA CYS A 275 0.67 -4.83 -27.64
C CYS A 275 0.72 -4.77 -26.10
N SER A 276 -0.28 -4.13 -25.49
CA SER A 276 -0.38 -4.03 -24.03
C SER A 276 -0.72 -5.37 -23.40
N LEU A 277 -0.35 -5.56 -22.13
CA LEU A 277 -0.63 -6.81 -21.42
C LEU A 277 -2.14 -7.08 -21.33
N SER A 278 -2.99 -6.06 -21.17
CA SER A 278 -4.45 -6.22 -21.26
C SER A 278 -4.95 -6.68 -22.64
N CYS A 279 -4.27 -6.31 -23.73
CA CYS A 279 -4.60 -6.77 -25.08
C CYS A 279 -4.18 -8.23 -25.29
N VAL A 280 -3.06 -8.66 -24.69
CA VAL A 280 -2.68 -10.07 -24.63
C VAL A 280 -3.68 -10.86 -23.78
N GLU A 281 -4.14 -10.29 -22.65
CA GLU A 281 -5.15 -10.90 -21.78
C GLU A 281 -6.50 -11.09 -22.50
N GLU A 282 -6.99 -10.08 -23.23
CA GLU A 282 -8.24 -10.12 -24.02
C GLU A 282 -8.21 -11.27 -25.06
N GLU A 283 -7.19 -11.29 -25.91
CA GLU A 283 -7.06 -12.25 -27.02
C GLU A 283 -6.76 -13.69 -26.53
N LEU A 284 -5.99 -13.86 -25.45
CA LEU A 284 -5.75 -15.18 -24.86
C LEU A 284 -6.97 -15.73 -24.11
N ARG A 285 -7.76 -14.88 -23.43
CA ARG A 285 -9.06 -15.31 -22.86
C ARG A 285 -10.03 -15.76 -23.95
N GLU A 286 -10.07 -15.06 -25.09
CA GLU A 286 -10.86 -15.51 -26.25
C GLU A 286 -10.36 -16.86 -26.79
N ALA A 287 -9.04 -17.02 -26.95
CA ALA A 287 -8.46 -18.27 -27.45
C ALA A 287 -8.75 -19.48 -26.54
N VAL A 288 -8.59 -19.32 -25.21
CA VAL A 288 -8.89 -20.37 -24.21
C VAL A 288 -10.38 -20.77 -24.22
N ALA A 289 -11.28 -19.89 -24.65
CA ALA A 289 -12.71 -20.20 -24.78
C ALA A 289 -13.10 -20.94 -26.08
N HIS A 290 -12.22 -20.98 -27.09
CA HIS A 290 -12.54 -21.54 -28.42
C HIS A 290 -11.71 -22.77 -28.82
N PHE A 291 -10.46 -22.89 -28.34
CA PHE A 291 -9.58 -24.01 -28.69
C PHE A 291 -9.67 -25.17 -27.67
N PRO A 292 -9.36 -26.42 -28.08
CA PRO A 292 -9.33 -27.56 -27.17
C PRO A 292 -8.37 -27.34 -25.98
N PRO A 293 -8.68 -27.81 -24.75
CA PRO A 293 -7.86 -27.55 -23.57
C PRO A 293 -6.37 -27.91 -23.73
N TYR A 294 -6.06 -29.02 -24.41
CA TYR A 294 -4.68 -29.46 -24.63
C TYR A 294 -3.86 -28.50 -25.52
N GLN A 295 -4.51 -27.66 -26.33
CA GLN A 295 -3.82 -26.68 -27.18
C GLN A 295 -3.48 -25.36 -26.45
N VAL A 296 -4.09 -25.11 -25.30
CA VAL A 296 -4.07 -23.79 -24.63
C VAL A 296 -3.43 -23.80 -23.23
N GLU A 297 -2.69 -24.85 -22.87
CA GLU A 297 -1.99 -24.95 -21.56
C GLU A 297 -1.06 -23.74 -21.35
N VAL A 298 -0.30 -23.35 -22.37
CA VAL A 298 0.59 -22.17 -22.33
C VAL A 298 -0.21 -20.87 -22.17
N PHE A 299 -1.37 -20.76 -22.82
CA PHE A 299 -2.21 -19.55 -22.74
C PHE A 299 -2.84 -19.41 -21.35
N GLN A 300 -3.34 -20.51 -20.77
CA GLN A 300 -3.82 -20.54 -19.39
C GLN A 300 -2.72 -20.13 -18.40
N ALA A 301 -1.49 -20.61 -18.59
CA ALA A 301 -0.35 -20.24 -17.76
C ALA A 301 0.06 -18.76 -17.89
N VAL A 302 -0.05 -18.17 -19.09
CA VAL A 302 0.13 -16.71 -19.27
C VAL A 302 -0.99 -15.92 -18.58
N LEU A 303 -2.25 -16.38 -18.68
CA LEU A 303 -3.40 -15.71 -18.05
C LEU A 303 -3.33 -15.72 -16.51
N GLU A 304 -2.97 -16.84 -15.89
CA GLU A 304 -2.79 -16.92 -14.44
C GLU A 304 -1.66 -15.99 -13.96
N GLN A 305 -0.58 -15.84 -14.73
CA GLN A 305 0.47 -14.85 -14.41
C GLN A 305 0.01 -13.41 -14.62
N LEU A 306 -0.80 -13.13 -15.66
CA LEU A 306 -1.36 -11.79 -15.93
C LEU A 306 -2.38 -11.36 -14.87
N ARG A 307 -3.17 -12.28 -14.33
CA ARG A 307 -4.11 -12.07 -13.22
C ARG A 307 -3.44 -11.39 -12.02
N TRP A 308 -2.22 -11.82 -11.71
CA TRP A 308 -1.39 -11.29 -10.61
C TRP A 308 -0.35 -10.25 -11.06
N PHE A 309 -0.41 -9.79 -12.32
CA PHE A 309 0.54 -8.82 -12.87
C PHE A 309 0.03 -7.40 -12.64
N ALA A 310 0.56 -6.72 -11.62
CA ALA A 310 0.22 -5.34 -11.26
C ALA A 310 -1.32 -5.13 -11.11
N GLY A 311 -1.81 -3.90 -11.29
CA GLY A 311 -3.22 -3.60 -11.57
C GLY A 311 -3.50 -3.20 -13.03
N PRO A 312 -4.78 -3.07 -13.43
CA PRO A 312 -5.19 -2.68 -14.79
C PRO A 312 -4.52 -1.42 -15.32
N GLN A 313 -4.29 -0.40 -14.48
CA GLN A 313 -3.61 0.85 -14.85
C GLN A 313 -2.19 0.64 -15.39
N ILE A 314 -1.56 -0.47 -15.01
CA ILE A 314 -0.25 -0.92 -15.51
C ILE A 314 -0.45 -1.87 -16.70
N ARG A 315 -1.31 -2.89 -16.60
CA ARG A 315 -1.54 -3.85 -17.71
C ARG A 315 -2.03 -3.19 -19.00
N ASN A 316 -2.80 -2.09 -18.89
CA ASN A 316 -3.33 -1.34 -20.04
C ASN A 316 -2.24 -0.61 -20.85
N VAL A 317 -1.07 -0.34 -20.27
CA VAL A 317 -0.02 0.48 -20.89
C VAL A 317 1.32 -0.25 -21.02
N ALA A 318 1.67 -1.10 -20.05
CA ALA A 318 2.82 -2.00 -20.13
C ALA A 318 2.65 -2.93 -21.33
N ALA A 319 3.69 -3.06 -22.16
CA ALA A 319 3.66 -3.86 -23.37
C ALA A 319 4.47 -5.15 -23.22
N ILE A 320 4.05 -6.21 -23.92
CA ILE A 320 4.68 -7.53 -23.82
C ILE A 320 6.17 -7.49 -24.20
N GLY A 321 6.54 -6.77 -25.26
CA GLY A 321 7.93 -6.57 -25.63
C GLY A 321 8.72 -5.76 -24.60
N GLY A 322 8.07 -4.80 -23.93
CA GLY A 322 8.66 -4.05 -22.83
C GLY A 322 9.02 -4.94 -21.64
N ASN A 323 8.13 -5.85 -21.25
CA ASN A 323 8.40 -6.83 -20.18
C ASN A 323 9.59 -7.74 -20.52
N ILE A 324 9.62 -8.28 -21.73
CA ILE A 324 10.70 -9.18 -22.18
C ILE A 324 12.05 -8.44 -22.25
N MET A 325 12.09 -7.28 -22.94
CA MET A 325 13.33 -6.51 -23.15
C MET A 325 13.89 -5.90 -21.86
N THR A 326 13.07 -5.67 -20.84
CA THR A 326 13.53 -5.23 -19.51
C THR A 326 14.44 -6.27 -18.85
N ALA A 327 14.27 -7.56 -19.17
CA ALA A 327 15.06 -8.65 -18.59
C ALA A 327 15.14 -8.60 -17.05
N SER A 328 14.02 -8.25 -16.41
CA SER A 328 13.92 -8.20 -14.94
C SER A 328 14.03 -9.63 -14.38
N PRO A 329 14.85 -9.89 -13.34
CA PRO A 329 15.05 -11.25 -12.80
C PRO A 329 13.78 -11.86 -12.15
N ILE A 330 12.80 -11.00 -11.90
CA ILE A 330 11.54 -11.22 -11.20
C ILE A 330 10.33 -11.00 -12.13
N SER A 331 10.52 -11.03 -13.45
CA SER A 331 9.39 -10.97 -14.39
C SER A 331 8.55 -12.24 -14.30
N ASP A 332 7.23 -12.08 -14.13
CA ASP A 332 6.26 -13.17 -14.11
C ASP A 332 6.09 -13.87 -15.48
N LEU A 333 6.36 -13.17 -16.60
CA LEU A 333 6.11 -13.70 -17.95
C LEU A 333 7.34 -14.37 -18.57
N ASN A 334 8.54 -13.90 -18.25
CA ASN A 334 9.78 -14.43 -18.85
C ASN A 334 10.02 -15.93 -18.58
N PRO A 335 9.72 -16.49 -17.38
CA PRO A 335 9.74 -17.93 -17.17
C PRO A 335 8.77 -18.67 -18.11
N VAL A 336 7.51 -18.22 -18.20
CA VAL A 336 6.50 -18.88 -19.04
C VAL A 336 6.90 -18.86 -20.52
N LEU A 337 7.40 -17.74 -21.02
CA LEU A 337 7.87 -17.59 -22.40
C LEU A 337 9.14 -18.43 -22.68
N MET A 338 10.03 -18.60 -21.70
CA MET A 338 11.24 -19.43 -21.80
C MET A 338 10.92 -20.93 -21.76
N ALA A 339 10.08 -21.39 -20.83
CA ALA A 339 9.73 -22.81 -20.72
C ALA A 339 8.87 -23.31 -21.89
N SER A 340 8.03 -22.44 -22.46
CA SER A 340 7.28 -22.72 -23.71
C SER A 340 8.15 -22.66 -24.97
N GLY A 341 9.36 -22.07 -24.90
CA GLY A 341 10.21 -21.87 -26.08
C GLY A 341 9.56 -20.91 -27.10
N SER A 342 8.84 -19.90 -26.60
CA SER A 342 8.11 -18.90 -27.41
C SER A 342 9.05 -18.21 -28.42
N LYS A 343 8.56 -17.95 -29.64
CA LYS A 343 9.41 -17.36 -30.68
C LYS A 343 9.46 -15.84 -30.53
N LEU A 344 10.61 -15.25 -30.82
CA LEU A 344 10.86 -13.81 -30.82
C LEU A 344 11.35 -13.41 -32.21
N THR A 345 10.64 -12.49 -32.87
CA THR A 345 11.05 -11.95 -34.18
C THR A 345 11.77 -10.63 -33.97
N LEU A 346 13.05 -10.59 -34.35
CA LEU A 346 13.95 -9.45 -34.21
C LEU A 346 14.19 -8.79 -35.57
N VAL A 347 14.23 -7.45 -35.62
CA VAL A 347 14.45 -6.69 -36.86
C VAL A 347 15.53 -5.62 -36.64
N SER A 348 16.36 -5.41 -37.65
CA SER A 348 17.30 -4.28 -37.78
C SER A 348 17.41 -3.83 -39.25
N ASN A 349 18.19 -2.79 -39.54
CA ASN A 349 18.49 -2.39 -40.93
C ASN A 349 19.24 -3.49 -41.71
N GLU A 350 19.81 -4.49 -41.04
CA GLU A 350 20.49 -5.65 -41.65
C GLU A 350 19.50 -6.75 -42.09
N GLY A 351 18.24 -6.68 -41.65
CA GLY A 351 17.20 -7.69 -41.94
C GLY A 351 16.44 -8.14 -40.70
N SER A 352 15.77 -9.29 -40.81
CA SER A 352 14.96 -9.91 -39.75
C SER A 352 15.47 -11.32 -39.42
N ARG A 353 15.39 -11.70 -38.14
CA ARG A 353 15.66 -13.07 -37.66
C ARG A 353 14.69 -13.49 -36.57
N THR A 354 14.29 -14.76 -36.56
CA THR A 354 13.46 -15.34 -35.50
C THR A 354 14.27 -16.31 -34.66
N ILE A 355 14.15 -16.19 -33.33
CA ILE A 355 14.79 -17.08 -32.35
C ILE A 355 13.72 -17.66 -31.42
N ARG A 356 13.99 -18.78 -30.73
CA ARG A 356 13.17 -19.23 -29.58
C ARG A 356 13.78 -18.67 -28.29
N MET A 357 12.96 -18.31 -27.30
CA MET A 357 13.44 -17.96 -25.98
C MET A 357 13.93 -19.22 -25.25
N ASP A 358 15.21 -19.28 -24.91
CA ASP A 358 15.85 -20.41 -24.23
C ASP A 358 16.71 -19.92 -23.03
N GLU A 359 17.46 -20.83 -22.41
CA GLU A 359 18.35 -20.51 -21.29
C GLU A 359 19.50 -19.53 -21.62
N LYS A 360 19.73 -19.21 -22.90
CA LYS A 360 20.80 -18.31 -23.38
C LYS A 360 20.28 -16.91 -23.75
N PHE A 361 18.97 -16.71 -23.77
CA PHE A 361 18.36 -15.45 -24.18
C PHE A 361 18.69 -14.29 -23.23
N PHE A 362 18.74 -14.53 -21.92
CA PHE A 362 19.12 -13.55 -20.90
C PHE A 362 20.61 -13.66 -20.57
N THR A 363 21.41 -12.74 -21.11
CA THR A 363 22.88 -12.80 -21.08
C THR A 363 23.51 -12.21 -19.82
N GLY A 364 22.70 -11.63 -18.93
CA GLY A 364 23.12 -11.04 -17.65
C GLY A 364 22.03 -10.13 -17.07
N TYR A 365 22.29 -9.54 -15.90
CA TYR A 365 21.32 -8.67 -15.22
C TYR A 365 20.85 -7.51 -16.14
N ARG A 366 19.53 -7.46 -16.41
CA ARG A 366 18.88 -6.55 -17.36
C ARG A 366 19.52 -6.54 -18.77
N LYS A 367 19.97 -7.70 -19.27
CA LYS A 367 20.54 -7.89 -20.62
C LYS A 367 19.92 -9.07 -21.36
N THR A 368 19.84 -8.96 -22.69
CA THR A 368 19.34 -9.97 -23.62
C THR A 368 20.37 -10.29 -24.71
N ILE A 369 20.04 -11.15 -25.68
CA ILE A 369 20.87 -11.51 -26.84
C ILE A 369 20.69 -10.59 -28.07
N LEU A 370 19.94 -9.48 -27.94
CA LEU A 370 19.75 -8.51 -29.02
C LEU A 370 21.02 -7.67 -29.25
N LYS A 371 21.32 -7.35 -30.51
CA LYS A 371 22.28 -6.29 -30.85
C LYS A 371 21.71 -4.91 -30.50
N PRO A 372 22.53 -3.87 -30.23
CA PRO A 372 22.05 -2.51 -29.94
C PRO A 372 21.15 -1.88 -31.03
N GLN A 373 21.35 -2.25 -32.30
CA GLN A 373 20.55 -1.80 -33.45
C GLN A 373 19.31 -2.66 -33.75
N GLU A 374 19.06 -3.73 -32.99
CA GLU A 374 17.86 -4.58 -33.15
C GLU A 374 16.69 -4.09 -32.30
N ILE A 375 15.48 -4.35 -32.80
CA ILE A 375 14.22 -4.24 -32.05
C ILE A 375 13.53 -5.60 -32.02
N LEU A 376 12.82 -5.90 -30.92
CA LEU A 376 11.84 -6.98 -30.91
C LEU A 376 10.58 -6.49 -31.64
N LEU A 377 10.20 -7.13 -32.74
CA LEU A 377 9.02 -6.81 -33.52
C LEU A 377 7.76 -7.46 -32.92
N SER A 378 7.86 -8.75 -32.59
CA SER A 378 6.75 -9.58 -32.13
C SER A 378 7.22 -10.82 -31.36
N VAL A 379 6.33 -11.35 -30.53
CA VAL A 379 6.46 -12.63 -29.82
C VAL A 379 5.34 -13.56 -30.25
N GLU A 380 5.65 -14.84 -30.47
CA GLU A 380 4.69 -15.89 -30.83
C GLU A 380 4.63 -16.90 -29.69
N ILE A 381 3.50 -16.89 -28.98
CA ILE A 381 3.20 -17.79 -27.88
C ILE A 381 2.59 -19.05 -28.51
N PRO A 382 3.20 -20.24 -28.34
CA PRO A 382 2.80 -21.43 -29.08
C PRO A 382 1.53 -22.07 -28.49
N PHE A 383 0.78 -22.78 -29.34
CA PHE A 383 -0.14 -23.81 -28.87
C PHE A 383 0.67 -24.94 -28.21
N SER A 384 0.11 -25.57 -27.17
CA SER A 384 0.64 -26.82 -26.61
C SER A 384 0.24 -28.04 -27.45
N ARG A 385 1.09 -29.07 -27.44
CA ARG A 385 0.88 -30.32 -28.18
C ARG A 385 0.03 -31.31 -27.40
N GLU A 386 -0.43 -32.36 -28.07
CA GLU A 386 -0.98 -33.52 -27.37
C GLU A 386 0.13 -34.22 -26.55
N GLY A 387 -0.25 -34.70 -25.35
CA GLY A 387 0.69 -35.24 -24.36
C GLY A 387 1.57 -34.19 -23.64
N GLU A 388 1.35 -32.89 -23.89
CA GLU A 388 2.09 -31.77 -23.29
C GLU A 388 1.24 -31.00 -22.28
N TYR A 389 1.84 -30.65 -21.14
CA TYR A 389 1.18 -29.94 -20.04
C TYR A 389 2.03 -28.78 -19.54
N PHE A 390 1.37 -27.73 -19.04
CA PHE A 390 2.02 -26.51 -18.56
C PHE A 390 1.37 -26.02 -17.25
N SER A 391 2.20 -25.48 -16.34
CA SER A 391 1.75 -24.64 -15.23
C SER A 391 2.69 -23.45 -15.04
N ALA A 392 2.15 -22.36 -14.52
CA ALA A 392 2.91 -21.25 -13.98
C ALA A 392 2.49 -20.97 -12.54
N PHE A 393 3.42 -20.48 -11.73
CA PHE A 393 3.15 -20.12 -10.34
C PHE A 393 3.92 -18.85 -9.95
N LYS A 394 3.39 -18.13 -8.96
CA LYS A 394 3.94 -16.91 -8.38
C LYS A 394 3.72 -16.93 -6.87
N GLN A 395 4.73 -16.49 -6.11
CA GLN A 395 4.57 -16.11 -4.70
C GLN A 395 5.23 -14.74 -4.51
N ALA A 396 4.52 -13.87 -3.80
CA ALA A 396 4.94 -12.53 -3.42
C ALA A 396 4.56 -12.28 -1.93
N SER A 397 4.67 -11.04 -1.43
CA SER A 397 4.26 -10.71 -0.05
C SER A 397 2.74 -10.51 0.05
N ARG A 398 2.10 -10.05 -1.02
CA ARG A 398 0.64 -9.91 -1.23
C ARG A 398 0.25 -10.61 -2.54
N ARG A 399 -1.03 -10.97 -2.75
CA ARG A 399 -1.50 -11.58 -4.01
C ARG A 399 -1.47 -10.61 -5.19
N GLU A 400 -2.16 -9.49 -5.06
CA GLU A 400 -2.37 -8.52 -6.14
C GLU A 400 -1.35 -7.37 -6.11
N ASP A 401 -0.99 -6.85 -7.28
CA ASP A 401 -0.06 -5.70 -7.45
C ASP A 401 1.25 -5.84 -6.65
N ASP A 402 1.91 -7.00 -6.78
CA ASP A 402 3.17 -7.29 -6.08
C ASP A 402 4.24 -7.97 -6.96
N ILE A 403 5.50 -7.79 -6.55
CA ILE A 403 6.72 -8.33 -7.14
C ILE A 403 6.90 -9.78 -6.68
N ALA A 404 7.19 -10.69 -7.62
CA ALA A 404 7.48 -12.07 -7.30
C ALA A 404 8.76 -12.23 -6.45
N ILE A 405 8.65 -12.93 -5.33
CA ILE A 405 9.75 -13.46 -4.52
C ILE A 405 10.36 -14.68 -5.23
N VAL A 406 9.50 -15.58 -5.71
CA VAL A 406 9.78 -16.62 -6.71
C VAL A 406 8.60 -16.70 -7.65
N THR A 407 8.87 -16.90 -8.94
CA THR A 407 7.88 -17.24 -9.95
C THR A 407 8.47 -18.21 -10.96
N CYS A 408 7.65 -19.04 -11.60
CA CYS A 408 8.13 -20.08 -12.50
C CYS A 408 7.19 -20.37 -13.68
N GLY A 409 7.77 -20.86 -14.76
CA GLY A 409 7.06 -21.53 -15.86
C GLY A 409 7.58 -22.96 -15.97
N MET A 410 6.68 -23.94 -15.94
CA MET A 410 6.99 -25.37 -15.97
C MET A 410 6.22 -26.06 -17.10
N ARG A 411 6.95 -26.83 -17.91
CA ARG A 411 6.43 -27.61 -19.05
C ARG A 411 6.94 -29.04 -19.01
N VAL A 412 6.08 -29.99 -19.35
CA VAL A 412 6.43 -31.40 -19.55
C VAL A 412 5.70 -31.95 -20.78
N ARG A 413 6.33 -32.88 -21.50
CA ARG A 413 5.69 -33.71 -22.54
C ARG A 413 6.06 -35.17 -22.34
N PHE A 414 5.10 -36.06 -22.53
CA PHE A 414 5.29 -37.51 -22.43
C PHE A 414 5.37 -38.18 -23.79
N GLN A 415 5.99 -39.37 -23.81
CA GLN A 415 5.91 -40.29 -24.95
C GLN A 415 4.47 -40.80 -25.09
N GLU A 416 3.97 -40.83 -26.32
CA GLU A 416 2.58 -41.14 -26.66
C GLU A 416 2.06 -42.42 -25.98
N GLY A 417 0.89 -42.33 -25.34
CA GLY A 417 0.28 -43.45 -24.60
C GLY A 417 0.97 -43.85 -23.29
N THR A 418 1.95 -43.08 -22.79
CA THR A 418 2.70 -43.39 -21.56
C THR A 418 2.79 -42.19 -20.61
N ASN A 419 3.19 -42.45 -19.35
CA ASN A 419 3.64 -41.42 -18.40
C ASN A 419 5.17 -41.21 -18.44
N ARG A 420 5.86 -41.64 -19.52
CA ARG A 420 7.32 -41.58 -19.64
C ARG A 420 7.76 -40.26 -20.27
N LEU A 421 8.68 -39.57 -19.62
CA LEU A 421 9.01 -38.18 -19.91
C LEU A 421 9.90 -38.06 -21.16
N GLU A 422 9.40 -37.35 -22.17
CA GLU A 422 10.10 -37.01 -23.41
C GLU A 422 10.81 -35.65 -23.29
N GLU A 423 10.08 -34.62 -22.86
CA GLU A 423 10.60 -33.27 -22.67
C GLU A 423 10.22 -32.71 -21.29
N ILE A 424 11.12 -31.91 -20.70
CA ILE A 424 10.82 -31.09 -19.52
C ILE A 424 11.60 -29.78 -19.57
N LYS A 425 10.94 -28.68 -19.16
CA LYS A 425 11.52 -27.35 -19.02
C LYS A 425 11.00 -26.71 -17.74
N LEU A 426 11.90 -26.51 -16.77
CA LEU A 426 11.63 -25.83 -15.49
C LEU A 426 12.40 -24.52 -15.45
N SER A 427 11.68 -23.40 -15.43
CA SER A 427 12.25 -22.05 -15.46
C SER A 427 11.75 -21.19 -14.31
N TYR A 428 12.60 -20.30 -13.79
CA TYR A 428 12.34 -19.56 -12.55
C TYR A 428 12.86 -18.12 -12.62
N GLY A 429 12.11 -17.20 -12.03
CA GLY A 429 12.53 -15.86 -11.62
C GLY A 429 12.72 -15.79 -10.09
N GLY A 430 13.44 -14.76 -9.62
CA GLY A 430 13.75 -14.55 -8.20
C GLY A 430 14.91 -15.39 -7.64
N MET A 431 15.34 -16.44 -8.36
CA MET A 431 16.41 -17.37 -7.96
C MET A 431 17.82 -16.99 -8.47
N ALA A 432 17.96 -15.96 -9.30
CA ALA A 432 19.24 -15.53 -9.88
C ALA A 432 19.19 -14.05 -10.31
N PRO A 433 20.32 -13.45 -10.75
CA PRO A 433 20.35 -12.13 -11.39
C PRO A 433 19.68 -12.04 -12.77
N THR A 434 19.08 -13.13 -13.27
CA THR A 434 18.26 -13.24 -14.49
C THR A 434 17.12 -14.24 -14.25
N THR A 435 16.17 -14.33 -15.18
CA THR A 435 15.39 -15.57 -15.33
C THR A 435 16.35 -16.72 -15.70
N VAL A 436 16.17 -17.89 -15.10
CA VAL A 436 17.06 -19.06 -15.26
C VAL A 436 16.27 -20.36 -15.46
N MET A 437 16.93 -21.38 -16.00
CA MET A 437 16.37 -22.72 -16.24
C MET A 437 17.17 -23.77 -15.46
N ALA A 438 16.49 -24.75 -14.85
CA ALA A 438 17.12 -25.86 -14.15
C ALA A 438 17.62 -26.93 -15.14
N VAL A 439 18.61 -26.58 -15.95
CA VAL A 439 19.05 -27.38 -17.12
C VAL A 439 19.58 -28.75 -16.72
N LYS A 440 20.41 -28.85 -15.67
CA LYS A 440 20.99 -30.11 -15.22
C LYS A 440 19.92 -31.04 -14.63
N THR A 441 18.95 -30.46 -13.92
CA THR A 441 17.79 -31.18 -13.40
C THR A 441 16.94 -31.71 -14.55
N CYS A 442 16.54 -30.85 -15.50
CA CYS A 442 15.75 -31.25 -16.66
C CYS A 442 16.41 -32.40 -17.44
N GLN A 443 17.72 -32.32 -17.68
CA GLN A 443 18.49 -33.37 -18.36
C GLN A 443 18.49 -34.73 -17.63
N LYS A 444 18.47 -34.75 -16.29
CA LYS A 444 18.47 -35.98 -15.47
C LYS A 444 17.09 -36.62 -15.27
N LEU A 445 16.01 -35.91 -15.63
CA LEU A 445 14.62 -36.37 -15.51
C LEU A 445 14.06 -36.94 -16.83
N ILE A 446 14.65 -36.61 -17.98
CA ILE A 446 14.27 -37.17 -19.29
C ILE A 446 14.42 -38.69 -19.29
N GLY A 447 13.41 -39.39 -19.82
CA GLY A 447 13.36 -40.84 -19.90
C GLY A 447 12.91 -41.57 -18.62
N ARG A 448 12.64 -40.84 -17.52
CA ARG A 448 11.98 -41.37 -16.32
C ARG A 448 10.44 -41.40 -16.47
N GLU A 449 9.76 -42.04 -15.53
CA GLU A 449 8.29 -42.09 -15.47
C GLU A 449 7.74 -41.07 -14.46
N TRP A 450 6.57 -40.49 -14.70
CA TRP A 450 5.93 -39.54 -13.78
C TRP A 450 5.35 -40.29 -12.57
N LYS A 451 6.21 -40.47 -11.55
CA LYS A 451 5.98 -41.22 -10.31
C LYS A 451 6.71 -40.55 -9.14
N GLU A 452 6.48 -41.06 -7.93
CA GLU A 452 7.01 -40.51 -6.67
C GLU A 452 8.55 -40.49 -6.60
N ASP A 453 9.24 -41.45 -7.23
CA ASP A 453 10.70 -41.46 -7.31
C ASP A 453 11.25 -40.32 -8.21
N LEU A 454 10.49 -39.93 -9.24
CA LEU A 454 10.79 -38.74 -10.05
C LEU A 454 10.60 -37.48 -9.22
N LEU A 455 9.53 -37.37 -8.42
CA LEU A 455 9.30 -36.22 -7.54
C LEU A 455 10.46 -36.04 -6.54
N GLN A 456 10.87 -37.11 -5.87
CA GLN A 456 11.93 -37.05 -4.85
C GLN A 456 13.29 -36.69 -5.44
N GLU A 457 13.69 -37.31 -6.56
CA GLU A 457 14.94 -36.98 -7.24
C GLU A 457 14.92 -35.58 -7.86
N ALA A 458 13.79 -35.14 -8.43
CA ALA A 458 13.64 -33.79 -8.95
C ALA A 458 13.78 -32.75 -7.83
N CYS A 459 13.16 -32.96 -6.67
CA CYS A 459 13.30 -32.08 -5.52
C CYS A 459 14.76 -32.03 -5.00
N ARG A 460 15.46 -33.16 -4.93
CA ARG A 460 16.88 -33.20 -4.55
C ARG A 460 17.75 -32.42 -5.54
N LEU A 461 17.55 -32.63 -6.84
CA LEU A 461 18.31 -31.95 -7.90
C LEU A 461 18.01 -30.45 -7.96
N LEU A 462 16.76 -30.03 -7.76
CA LEU A 462 16.39 -28.61 -7.67
C LEU A 462 17.01 -27.92 -6.45
N ALA A 463 17.08 -28.59 -5.29
CA ALA A 463 17.71 -28.06 -4.08
C ALA A 463 19.24 -27.88 -4.23
N GLU A 464 19.88 -28.68 -5.11
CA GLU A 464 21.29 -28.59 -5.49
C GLU A 464 21.54 -27.53 -6.58
N GLU A 465 20.71 -27.48 -7.64
CA GLU A 465 20.90 -26.59 -8.79
C GLU A 465 20.45 -25.14 -8.51
N MET A 466 19.33 -24.96 -7.79
CA MET A 466 18.76 -23.65 -7.47
C MET A 466 19.20 -23.16 -6.07
N ASN A 467 20.45 -23.41 -5.71
CA ASN A 467 21.03 -22.96 -4.46
C ASN A 467 21.30 -21.44 -4.48
N LEU A 468 21.17 -20.79 -3.31
CA LEU A 468 21.34 -19.36 -3.12
C LEU A 468 22.36 -19.09 -2.02
N SER A 469 23.18 -18.04 -2.19
CA SER A 469 24.04 -17.55 -1.11
C SER A 469 23.18 -17.03 0.06
N PRO A 470 23.56 -17.27 1.32
CA PRO A 470 22.92 -16.66 2.49
C PRO A 470 22.87 -15.11 2.45
N SER A 471 23.80 -14.48 1.73
CA SER A 471 23.86 -13.04 1.49
C SER A 471 23.14 -12.58 0.21
N ALA A 472 22.31 -13.43 -0.42
CA ALA A 472 21.67 -13.11 -1.70
C ALA A 472 20.69 -11.92 -1.60
N PRO A 473 20.72 -10.97 -2.55
CA PRO A 473 19.77 -9.86 -2.60
C PRO A 473 18.30 -10.32 -2.51
N GLY A 474 17.51 -9.62 -1.71
CA GLY A 474 16.13 -9.95 -1.36
C GLY A 474 15.96 -10.75 -0.05
N GLY A 475 17.03 -11.37 0.49
CA GLY A 475 16.93 -12.21 1.68
C GLY A 475 16.15 -13.50 1.41
N MET A 476 15.32 -13.96 2.36
CA MET A 476 14.37 -15.08 2.14
C MET A 476 15.00 -16.36 1.56
N VAL A 477 16.23 -16.71 1.95
CA VAL A 477 17.06 -17.67 1.19
C VAL A 477 16.52 -19.10 1.28
N ASP A 478 16.11 -19.52 2.47
CA ASP A 478 15.44 -20.79 2.76
C ASP A 478 14.02 -20.84 2.18
N PHE A 479 13.23 -19.78 2.33
CA PHE A 479 11.88 -19.65 1.78
C PHE A 479 11.90 -19.72 0.24
N ARG A 480 12.80 -18.99 -0.43
CA ARG A 480 12.97 -19.03 -1.90
C ARG A 480 13.35 -20.43 -2.40
N ARG A 481 14.31 -21.10 -1.75
CA ARG A 481 14.67 -22.49 -2.07
C ARG A 481 13.49 -23.45 -1.85
N THR A 482 12.75 -23.29 -0.76
CA THR A 482 11.55 -24.09 -0.44
C THR A 482 10.41 -23.88 -1.46
N LEU A 483 10.22 -22.65 -1.96
CA LEU A 483 9.23 -22.34 -3.00
C LEU A 483 9.53 -23.04 -4.33
N VAL A 484 10.81 -23.14 -4.73
CA VAL A 484 11.21 -23.90 -5.94
C VAL A 484 10.72 -25.35 -5.89
N LEU A 485 10.88 -26.00 -4.73
CA LEU A 485 10.41 -27.38 -4.50
C LEU A 485 8.88 -27.45 -4.43
N SER A 486 8.25 -26.52 -3.70
CA SER A 486 6.79 -26.49 -3.50
C SER A 486 6.03 -26.24 -4.80
N PHE A 487 6.56 -25.42 -5.71
CA PHE A 487 6.00 -25.23 -7.05
C PHE A 487 6.19 -26.47 -7.94
N PHE A 488 7.32 -27.17 -7.84
CA PHE A 488 7.50 -28.43 -8.58
C PHE A 488 6.55 -29.53 -8.06
N PHE A 489 6.30 -29.60 -6.75
CA PHE A 489 5.29 -30.49 -6.18
C PHE A 489 3.88 -30.18 -6.68
N LYS A 490 3.47 -28.89 -6.68
CA LYS A 490 2.19 -28.48 -7.30
C LYS A 490 2.12 -28.85 -8.79
N PHE A 491 3.20 -28.66 -9.55
CA PHE A 491 3.26 -29.07 -10.96
C PHE A 491 3.11 -30.59 -11.13
N TYR A 492 3.82 -31.39 -10.32
CA TYR A 492 3.74 -32.85 -10.32
C TYR A 492 2.30 -33.33 -10.12
N LEU A 493 1.60 -32.85 -9.10
CA LEU A 493 0.20 -33.19 -8.82
C LEU A 493 -0.76 -32.69 -9.91
N THR A 494 -0.60 -31.45 -10.40
CA THR A 494 -1.44 -30.90 -11.47
C THR A 494 -1.33 -31.74 -12.75
N VAL A 495 -0.10 -32.11 -13.15
CA VAL A 495 0.12 -32.96 -14.33
C VAL A 495 -0.43 -34.37 -14.12
N LEU A 496 -0.23 -34.95 -12.94
CA LEU A 496 -0.77 -36.27 -12.60
C LEU A 496 -2.31 -36.28 -12.72
N GLN A 497 -2.99 -35.25 -12.20
CA GLN A 497 -4.43 -35.09 -12.32
C GLN A 497 -4.90 -34.88 -13.78
N LYS A 498 -4.20 -34.04 -14.57
CA LYS A 498 -4.55 -33.78 -15.98
C LYS A 498 -4.35 -35.02 -16.86
N HIS A 499 -3.23 -35.72 -16.72
CA HIS A 499 -2.86 -36.86 -17.55
C HIS A 499 -3.75 -38.08 -17.30
N ILE A 500 -4.10 -38.37 -16.04
CA ILE A 500 -4.97 -39.51 -15.70
C ILE A 500 -6.42 -39.29 -16.15
N LYS A 501 -6.96 -38.06 -16.06
CA LYS A 501 -8.30 -37.71 -16.56
C LYS A 501 -8.48 -38.01 -18.06
N LEU A 502 -7.41 -37.96 -18.85
CA LEU A 502 -7.44 -38.24 -20.29
C LEU A 502 -7.32 -39.74 -20.62
N ASN A 503 -6.67 -40.51 -19.75
CA ASN A 503 -6.42 -41.96 -19.93
C ASN A 503 -7.55 -42.86 -19.36
N GLY A 504 -8.73 -42.30 -19.05
CA GLY A 504 -9.97 -43.06 -18.84
C GLY A 504 -10.10 -43.86 -17.53
N ASN A 505 -9.20 -43.66 -16.55
CA ASN A 505 -9.26 -44.38 -15.28
C ASN A 505 -10.03 -43.56 -14.22
N ASN A 506 -11.23 -44.04 -13.83
CA ASN A 506 -12.23 -43.21 -13.15
C ASN A 506 -12.02 -42.97 -11.64
N ASN A 507 -11.16 -43.74 -10.97
CA ASN A 507 -10.86 -43.53 -9.54
C ASN A 507 -9.70 -42.53 -9.35
N LEU A 508 -10.02 -41.25 -9.10
CA LEU A 508 -9.00 -40.27 -8.69
C LEU A 508 -8.43 -40.55 -7.29
N SER A 509 -9.22 -41.15 -6.40
CA SER A 509 -8.87 -41.46 -5.00
C SER A 509 -7.63 -42.33 -4.81
N ASP A 510 -7.30 -43.13 -5.83
CA ASP A 510 -6.31 -44.19 -5.73
C ASP A 510 -4.93 -43.74 -6.22
N LEU A 511 -4.82 -42.48 -6.69
CA LEU A 511 -3.70 -41.96 -7.48
C LEU A 511 -3.26 -40.54 -7.06
N VAL A 512 -4.20 -39.68 -6.62
CA VAL A 512 -3.90 -38.46 -5.85
C VAL A 512 -4.65 -38.58 -4.53
N PRO A 513 -3.97 -38.60 -3.37
CA PRO A 513 -4.64 -38.64 -2.07
C PRO A 513 -5.66 -37.50 -1.95
N CYS A 514 -6.82 -37.77 -1.34
CA CYS A 514 -7.86 -36.73 -1.18
C CYS A 514 -7.41 -35.55 -0.30
N THR A 515 -6.39 -35.75 0.53
CA THR A 515 -5.66 -34.70 1.28
C THR A 515 -4.92 -33.72 0.38
N ASP A 516 -4.44 -34.19 -0.78
CA ASP A 516 -3.47 -33.48 -1.62
C ASP A 516 -4.16 -32.75 -2.78
N ALA A 517 -5.42 -33.07 -3.06
CA ALA A 517 -6.18 -32.52 -4.19
C ALA A 517 -6.24 -30.97 -4.17
N SER A 518 -6.40 -30.38 -2.99
CA SER A 518 -6.41 -28.92 -2.76
C SER A 518 -5.10 -28.24 -3.18
N ALA A 519 -3.97 -28.96 -3.21
CA ALA A 519 -2.71 -28.40 -3.68
C ALA A 519 -2.74 -28.11 -5.20
N THR A 520 -3.63 -28.74 -5.98
CA THR A 520 -3.78 -28.49 -7.43
C THR A 520 -4.73 -27.36 -7.77
N GLU A 521 -5.47 -26.83 -6.79
CA GLU A 521 -6.44 -25.77 -7.03
C GLU A 521 -5.74 -24.41 -7.22
N LEU A 522 -6.17 -23.67 -8.24
CA LEU A 522 -5.81 -22.26 -8.42
C LEU A 522 -6.67 -21.41 -7.49
N PHE A 523 -6.10 -20.32 -6.96
CA PHE A 523 -6.79 -19.49 -5.98
C PHE A 523 -8.10 -18.93 -6.55
N ASN A 524 -9.18 -19.06 -5.79
CA ASN A 524 -10.46 -18.39 -6.01
C ASN A 524 -10.93 -17.77 -4.69
N LYS A 525 -11.78 -16.74 -4.76
CA LYS A 525 -12.29 -16.00 -3.60
C LYS A 525 -13.81 -16.11 -3.56
N ASP A 526 -14.36 -16.43 -2.39
CA ASP A 526 -15.81 -16.47 -2.20
C ASP A 526 -16.48 -15.10 -2.40
N PRO A 527 -17.73 -15.05 -2.91
CA PRO A 527 -18.46 -13.80 -3.12
C PRO A 527 -18.58 -12.97 -1.84
N VAL A 528 -18.29 -11.66 -1.95
CA VAL A 528 -18.26 -10.78 -0.79
C VAL A 528 -19.65 -10.56 -0.17
N SER A 529 -19.75 -10.66 1.15
CA SER A 529 -20.95 -10.41 1.97
C SER A 529 -20.62 -9.39 3.06
N ASN A 530 -21.50 -8.41 3.31
CA ASN A 530 -21.27 -7.41 4.37
C ASN A 530 -22.61 -6.98 4.99
N VAL A 531 -22.58 -6.64 6.28
CA VAL A 531 -23.67 -5.96 7.01
C VAL A 531 -23.04 -4.96 7.98
N GLN A 532 -23.77 -3.93 8.39
CA GLN A 532 -23.34 -3.07 9.50
C GLN A 532 -24.53 -2.80 10.43
N LEU A 533 -24.32 -2.99 11.73
CA LEU A 533 -25.38 -3.00 12.74
C LEU A 533 -25.12 -1.93 13.79
N PHE A 534 -26.14 -1.11 14.04
CA PHE A 534 -26.06 -0.01 14.98
C PHE A 534 -27.41 0.24 15.64
N GLN A 535 -27.34 0.87 16.81
CA GLN A 535 -28.49 1.44 17.49
C GLN A 535 -29.07 2.57 16.64
N GLU A 536 -30.26 2.37 16.06
CA GLU A 536 -31.03 3.48 15.48
C GLU A 536 -31.28 4.54 16.56
N VAL A 537 -31.35 5.80 16.16
CA VAL A 537 -31.59 6.87 17.13
C VAL A 537 -32.92 6.66 17.84
N PRO A 538 -33.07 7.13 19.09
CA PRO A 538 -34.36 7.12 19.73
C PRO A 538 -35.36 7.84 18.85
N ASN A 539 -36.35 7.08 18.40
CA ASN A 539 -37.74 7.43 18.14
C ASN A 539 -38.11 8.92 18.14
N GLU A 540 -37.84 9.56 19.27
CA GLU A 540 -38.33 10.86 19.70
C GLU A 540 -37.41 12.00 19.24
N GLN A 541 -36.25 11.65 18.72
CA GLN A 541 -35.27 12.57 18.21
C GLN A 541 -35.76 13.21 16.90
N SER A 542 -35.85 14.55 16.89
CA SER A 542 -36.16 15.34 15.68
C SER A 542 -35.26 14.96 14.51
N ILE A 543 -35.76 15.05 13.28
CA ILE A 543 -34.95 14.86 12.06
C ILE A 543 -33.78 15.84 11.98
N ASP A 544 -33.92 17.03 12.58
CA ASP A 544 -32.86 18.04 12.67
C ASP A 544 -31.80 17.73 13.75
N ASP A 545 -32.13 16.90 14.74
CA ASP A 545 -31.12 16.34 15.64
C ASP A 545 -30.48 15.13 14.97
N THR A 546 -29.21 15.31 14.62
CA THR A 546 -28.46 14.40 13.76
C THR A 546 -27.45 13.53 14.51
N VAL A 547 -27.36 13.60 15.84
CA VAL A 547 -26.44 12.74 16.62
C VAL A 547 -26.96 11.30 16.62
N GLY A 548 -26.06 10.35 16.38
CA GLY A 548 -26.41 8.93 16.19
C GLY A 548 -27.02 8.60 14.83
N ARG A 549 -27.29 9.60 13.97
CA ARG A 549 -27.68 9.34 12.57
C ARG A 549 -26.45 9.10 11.70
N PRO A 550 -26.50 8.19 10.71
CA PRO A 550 -25.40 7.90 9.79
C PRO A 550 -25.20 9.02 8.75
N LEU A 551 -24.76 10.21 9.17
CA LEU A 551 -24.49 11.30 8.23
C LEU A 551 -23.23 11.03 7.39
N MET A 552 -23.36 11.24 6.08
CA MET A 552 -22.23 11.29 5.14
C MET A 552 -21.19 12.33 5.59
N HIS A 553 -19.91 11.99 5.50
CA HIS A 553 -18.81 12.92 5.76
C HIS A 553 -18.93 14.19 4.89
N LEU A 554 -18.86 15.37 5.51
CA LEU A 554 -19.18 16.66 4.86
C LEU A 554 -18.36 16.95 3.59
N SER A 555 -17.12 16.44 3.51
CA SER A 555 -16.27 16.62 2.32
C SER A 555 -16.41 15.48 1.29
N ALA A 556 -17.14 14.40 1.54
CA ALA A 556 -17.17 13.19 0.70
C ALA A 556 -17.52 13.49 -0.78
N ALA A 557 -18.51 14.34 -1.02
CA ALA A 557 -18.88 14.79 -2.36
C ALA A 557 -17.73 15.54 -3.07
N LYS A 558 -16.97 16.36 -2.34
CA LYS A 558 -15.81 17.12 -2.86
C LYS A 558 -14.57 16.25 -3.04
N GLN A 559 -14.40 15.24 -2.18
CA GLN A 559 -13.35 14.23 -2.30
C GLN A 559 -13.59 13.34 -3.53
N ALA A 560 -14.85 13.00 -3.80
CA ALA A 560 -15.24 12.25 -4.99
C ALA A 560 -15.22 13.06 -6.29
N SER A 561 -15.32 14.39 -6.25
CA SER A 561 -15.21 15.28 -7.42
C SER A 561 -13.84 15.90 -7.66
N GLY A 562 -12.86 15.67 -6.77
CA GLY A 562 -11.55 16.33 -6.81
C GLY A 562 -11.53 17.77 -6.23
N GLU A 563 -12.68 18.33 -5.88
CA GLU A 563 -12.84 19.70 -5.32
C GLU A 563 -12.40 19.84 -3.85
N ALA A 564 -11.84 18.80 -3.24
CA ALA A 564 -11.23 18.84 -1.91
C ALA A 564 -9.75 19.23 -2.01
N VAL A 565 -9.45 20.46 -1.57
CA VAL A 565 -8.09 21.05 -1.55
C VAL A 565 -7.29 20.55 -0.34
N TYR A 566 -6.22 19.80 -0.61
CA TYR A 566 -5.16 19.37 0.30
C TYR A 566 -3.98 20.37 0.27
N CYS A 567 -2.84 20.07 0.89
CA CYS A 567 -1.78 21.07 1.07
C CYS A 567 -1.11 21.49 -0.25
N ASP A 568 -0.76 20.55 -1.13
CA ASP A 568 -0.14 20.81 -2.45
C ASP A 568 -1.16 21.26 -3.53
N ASP A 569 -2.46 21.15 -3.25
CA ASP A 569 -3.52 21.65 -4.17
C ASP A 569 -3.70 23.17 -4.10
N ILE A 570 -3.04 23.84 -3.14
CA ILE A 570 -3.10 25.29 -2.98
C ILE A 570 -2.41 25.94 -4.18
N PRO A 571 -3.07 26.87 -4.91
CA PRO A 571 -2.45 27.54 -6.06
C PRO A 571 -1.16 28.28 -5.66
N SER A 572 -0.10 28.07 -6.43
CA SER A 572 1.23 28.61 -6.17
C SER A 572 1.27 30.15 -6.24
N TYR A 573 2.09 30.76 -5.40
CA TYR A 573 2.41 32.19 -5.53
C TYR A 573 3.36 32.43 -6.72
N THR A 574 3.29 33.61 -7.34
CA THR A 574 4.05 33.94 -8.55
C THR A 574 5.58 33.94 -8.35
N ASN A 575 6.05 34.10 -7.11
CA ASN A 575 7.45 34.05 -6.69
C ASN A 575 7.74 32.90 -5.72
N GLU A 576 6.95 31.82 -5.76
CA GLU A 576 7.14 30.66 -4.90
C GLU A 576 8.30 29.78 -5.38
N LEU A 577 9.12 29.31 -4.45
CA LEU A 577 10.20 28.36 -4.72
C LEU A 577 9.87 26.95 -4.21
N TYR A 578 10.43 25.96 -4.89
CA TYR A 578 10.35 24.56 -4.48
C TYR A 578 11.60 24.14 -3.73
N LEU A 579 11.41 23.41 -2.64
CA LEU A 579 12.47 22.89 -1.79
C LEU A 579 12.63 21.38 -1.97
N THR A 580 13.86 20.89 -1.85
CA THR A 580 14.17 19.46 -1.73
C THR A 580 15.25 19.25 -0.69
N LEU A 581 15.10 18.22 0.13
CA LEU A 581 16.01 17.92 1.23
C LEU A 581 17.30 17.26 0.74
N VAL A 582 18.40 17.53 1.43
CA VAL A 582 19.66 16.81 1.30
C VAL A 582 19.87 16.04 2.60
N THR A 583 19.81 14.71 2.53
CA THR A 583 19.77 13.83 3.71
C THR A 583 20.97 12.89 3.77
N SER A 584 21.24 12.38 4.98
CA SER A 584 22.33 11.46 5.26
C SER A 584 22.19 10.14 4.49
N SER A 585 23.27 9.73 3.83
CA SER A 585 23.45 8.40 3.26
C SER A 585 24.12 7.40 4.22
N LYS A 586 24.32 7.77 5.49
CA LYS A 586 25.04 7.00 6.52
C LYS A 586 24.26 6.93 7.83
N ALA A 587 24.21 5.75 8.45
CA ALA A 587 23.54 5.57 9.74
C ALA A 587 24.25 6.30 10.88
N HIS A 588 25.59 6.28 10.90
CA HIS A 588 26.37 7.00 11.90
C HIS A 588 27.68 7.47 11.25
N ALA A 589 27.93 8.77 11.21
CA ALA A 589 29.15 9.34 10.64
C ALA A 589 29.37 10.79 11.06
N LYS A 590 30.61 11.28 11.04
CA LYS A 590 30.90 12.72 11.04
C LYS A 590 30.71 13.28 9.63
N ILE A 591 30.27 14.53 9.53
CA ILE A 591 30.29 15.31 8.28
C ILE A 591 31.66 15.99 8.19
N ILE A 592 32.44 15.67 7.15
CA ILE A 592 33.78 16.24 6.95
C ILE A 592 33.73 17.48 6.04
N SER A 593 32.89 17.45 5.00
CA SER A 593 32.64 18.59 4.12
C SER A 593 31.36 18.44 3.31
N ILE A 594 30.73 19.55 2.96
CA ILE A 594 29.60 19.65 2.04
C ILE A 594 30.04 20.52 0.85
N ASP A 595 30.03 19.97 -0.36
CA ASP A 595 30.28 20.68 -1.63
C ASP A 595 28.96 20.86 -2.39
N THR A 596 28.60 22.11 -2.70
CA THR A 596 27.40 22.47 -3.46
C THR A 596 27.69 22.97 -4.87
N THR A 597 28.96 22.92 -5.33
CA THR A 597 29.39 23.52 -6.61
C THR A 597 28.62 22.98 -7.81
N GLU A 598 28.35 21.66 -7.87
CA GLU A 598 27.55 21.08 -8.95
C GLU A 598 26.06 21.41 -8.83
N ALA A 599 25.56 21.61 -7.61
CA ALA A 599 24.17 22.00 -7.36
C ALA A 599 23.90 23.42 -7.88
N GLN A 600 24.87 24.33 -7.72
CA GLN A 600 24.85 25.70 -8.26
C GLN A 600 24.86 25.73 -9.79
N ASN A 601 25.38 24.69 -10.45
CA ASN A 601 25.40 24.56 -11.92
C ASN A 601 24.05 24.09 -12.51
N VAL A 602 23.07 23.69 -11.67
CA VAL A 602 21.75 23.27 -12.16
C VAL A 602 20.88 24.49 -12.49
N PRO A 603 20.22 24.54 -13.66
CA PRO A 603 19.31 25.62 -14.00
C PRO A 603 18.27 25.87 -12.90
N GLY A 604 17.93 27.13 -12.66
CA GLY A 604 16.90 27.49 -11.69
C GLY A 604 17.27 27.33 -10.20
N PHE A 605 18.48 26.85 -9.87
CA PHE A 605 19.00 26.85 -8.50
C PHE A 605 19.00 28.26 -7.90
N VAL A 606 18.50 28.40 -6.67
CA VAL A 606 18.49 29.65 -5.93
C VAL A 606 19.51 29.61 -4.79
N CYS A 607 19.44 28.61 -3.91
CA CYS A 607 20.36 28.48 -2.79
C CYS A 607 20.39 27.07 -2.18
N PHE A 608 21.42 26.83 -1.37
CA PHE A 608 21.46 25.78 -0.35
C PHE A 608 21.15 26.41 1.03
N VAL A 609 20.56 25.62 1.93
CA VAL A 609 20.20 25.98 3.30
C VAL A 609 20.72 24.90 4.26
N SER A 610 21.27 25.32 5.39
CA SER A 610 22.07 24.50 6.32
C SER A 610 21.88 24.93 7.78
N ASP A 611 22.59 24.30 8.73
CA ASP A 611 22.54 24.68 10.15
C ASP A 611 22.98 26.14 10.40
N GLN A 612 23.89 26.66 9.56
CA GLN A 612 24.37 28.05 9.59
C GLN A 612 23.30 29.08 9.22
N ASP A 613 22.19 28.64 8.61
CA ASP A 613 21.11 29.51 8.12
C ASP A 613 19.94 29.61 9.09
N VAL A 614 19.98 28.92 10.23
CA VAL A 614 18.94 28.99 11.27
C VAL A 614 19.19 30.24 12.14
N PRO A 615 18.33 31.28 12.11
CA PRO A 615 18.59 32.53 12.81
C PRO A 615 18.31 32.45 14.33
N GLY A 616 17.53 31.46 14.77
CA GLY A 616 17.27 31.14 16.17
C GLY A 616 17.94 29.84 16.61
N SER A 617 17.14 28.86 17.04
CA SER A 617 17.61 27.56 17.55
C SER A 617 17.63 26.48 16.46
N ASN A 618 18.80 25.90 16.16
CA ASN A 618 18.88 24.65 15.38
C ASN A 618 18.40 23.42 16.18
N THR A 619 18.34 23.50 17.51
CA THR A 619 17.77 22.44 18.36
C THR A 619 16.24 22.40 18.21
N SER A 620 15.70 21.20 17.99
CA SER A 620 14.30 20.92 17.67
C SER A 620 13.87 19.54 18.23
N GLY A 621 12.72 19.04 17.80
CA GLY A 621 12.12 17.79 18.29
C GLY A 621 11.19 18.01 19.49
N ILE A 622 10.54 16.92 19.95
CA ILE A 622 9.60 16.99 21.09
C ILE A 622 10.35 17.21 22.41
N CYS A 623 11.51 16.56 22.59
CA CYS A 623 12.33 16.61 23.81
C CYS A 623 13.55 17.53 23.70
N ASN A 624 13.63 18.37 22.65
CA ASN A 624 14.79 19.23 22.33
C ASN A 624 16.10 18.44 22.11
N ASP A 625 16.00 17.21 21.59
CA ASP A 625 17.11 16.28 21.34
C ASP A 625 17.37 15.98 19.85
N GLU A 626 16.73 16.76 18.96
CA GLU A 626 16.92 16.70 17.50
C GLU A 626 17.50 18.01 16.95
N THR A 627 17.94 17.99 15.69
CA THR A 627 18.38 19.18 14.94
C THR A 627 17.49 19.40 13.72
N ILE A 628 17.27 20.66 13.33
CA ILE A 628 16.60 21.01 12.05
C ILE A 628 17.49 20.60 10.87
N PHE A 629 18.78 20.92 10.99
CA PHE A 629 19.84 20.49 10.08
C PHE A 629 20.99 19.86 10.87
N ALA A 630 21.44 18.69 10.42
CA ALA A 630 22.50 17.91 11.04
C ALA A 630 23.80 18.71 11.10
N LYS A 631 24.32 18.90 12.31
CA LYS A 631 25.58 19.58 12.57
C LYS A 631 26.63 18.60 13.07
N ASP A 632 27.81 18.64 12.45
CA ASP A 632 29.02 17.85 12.73
C ASP A 632 28.88 16.31 12.58
N ILE A 633 27.74 15.71 12.96
CA ILE A 633 27.47 14.27 12.98
C ILE A 633 26.07 13.97 12.43
N VAL A 634 25.97 12.92 11.60
CA VAL A 634 24.71 12.30 11.20
C VAL A 634 24.44 11.06 12.05
N THR A 635 23.20 10.93 12.54
CA THR A 635 22.80 9.91 13.53
C THR A 635 21.82 8.88 12.99
N CYS A 636 21.33 9.04 11.76
CA CYS A 636 20.62 8.01 10.99
C CYS A 636 20.75 8.24 9.48
N VAL A 637 20.48 7.20 8.67
CA VAL A 637 20.19 7.39 7.24
C VAL A 637 18.88 8.15 7.13
N GLY A 638 18.82 9.20 6.31
CA GLY A 638 17.67 10.11 6.24
C GLY A 638 17.78 11.35 7.13
N HIS A 639 18.75 11.45 8.05
CA HIS A 639 18.96 12.67 8.85
C HIS A 639 19.18 13.88 7.93
N ILE A 640 18.38 14.94 8.09
CA ILE A 640 18.43 16.10 7.18
C ILE A 640 19.71 16.90 7.44
N ILE A 641 20.55 17.06 6.42
CA ILE A 641 21.81 17.83 6.50
C ILE A 641 21.61 19.25 5.96
N GLY A 642 20.75 19.41 4.97
CA GLY A 642 20.43 20.70 4.38
C GLY A 642 19.22 20.61 3.46
N ALA A 643 18.97 21.69 2.71
CA ALA A 643 17.95 21.74 1.68
C ALA A 643 18.42 22.60 0.49
N VAL A 644 17.93 22.29 -0.71
CA VAL A 644 18.15 23.10 -1.92
C VAL A 644 16.82 23.71 -2.37
N LEU A 645 16.85 24.99 -2.74
CA LEU A 645 15.72 25.71 -3.34
C LEU A 645 15.97 25.97 -4.81
N ALA A 646 14.90 25.84 -5.61
CA ALA A 646 14.90 26.21 -7.03
C ALA A 646 13.52 26.74 -7.48
N ASP A 647 13.48 27.31 -8.68
CA ASP A 647 12.27 27.72 -9.40
C ASP A 647 11.26 26.58 -9.67
N THR A 648 11.73 25.34 -9.77
CA THR A 648 10.91 24.14 -10.00
C THR A 648 11.33 22.97 -9.10
N GLN A 649 10.36 22.13 -8.74
CA GLN A 649 10.60 20.89 -7.98
C GLN A 649 11.61 19.96 -8.66
N GLU A 650 11.69 19.99 -9.99
CA GLU A 650 12.61 19.14 -10.75
C GLU A 650 14.02 19.72 -10.85
N HIS A 651 14.19 21.03 -10.76
CA HIS A 651 15.50 21.65 -10.58
C HIS A 651 16.02 21.45 -9.15
N SER A 652 15.18 21.65 -8.12
CA SER A 652 15.56 21.45 -6.72
C SER A 652 15.97 19.99 -6.45
N ARG A 653 15.26 19.01 -7.02
CA ARG A 653 15.61 17.58 -6.96
C ARG A 653 16.94 17.24 -7.62
N ARG A 654 17.23 17.80 -8.80
CA ARG A 654 18.51 17.58 -9.50
C ARG A 654 19.68 18.20 -8.74
N ALA A 655 19.50 19.41 -8.23
CA ALA A 655 20.51 20.13 -7.48
C ALA A 655 20.78 19.49 -6.10
N ALA A 656 19.74 19.07 -5.36
CA ALA A 656 19.90 18.31 -4.12
C ALA A 656 20.71 17.02 -4.33
N LYS A 657 20.45 16.28 -5.43
CA LYS A 657 21.20 15.08 -5.82
C LYS A 657 22.63 15.36 -6.32
N ALA A 658 22.99 16.62 -6.57
CA ALA A 658 24.31 17.06 -7.00
C ALA A 658 25.19 17.58 -5.84
N VAL A 659 24.62 17.78 -4.64
CA VAL A 659 25.40 18.11 -3.42
C VAL A 659 26.25 16.91 -3.01
N LYS A 660 27.57 17.10 -2.92
CA LYS A 660 28.52 16.05 -2.52
C LYS A 660 28.83 16.20 -1.03
N ILE A 661 28.77 15.10 -0.27
CA ILE A 661 29.04 15.10 1.17
C ILE A 661 30.10 14.04 1.47
N ILE A 662 31.15 14.44 2.17
CA ILE A 662 32.23 13.55 2.62
C ILE A 662 31.98 13.19 4.08
N TYR A 663 32.07 11.90 4.39
CA TYR A 663 31.75 11.32 5.69
C TYR A 663 32.95 10.58 6.29
N GLU A 664 33.11 10.64 7.61
CA GLU A 664 33.92 9.69 8.38
C GLU A 664 32.95 8.76 9.12
N GLU A 665 32.86 7.49 8.70
CA GLU A 665 31.88 6.54 9.24
C GLU A 665 32.21 6.14 10.68
N LEU A 666 31.17 6.09 11.52
CA LEU A 666 31.22 5.67 12.92
C LEU A 666 30.43 4.37 13.07
N THR A 667 30.74 3.56 14.08
CA THR A 667 30.01 2.30 14.34
C THR A 667 28.53 2.60 14.63
N PRO A 668 27.57 2.04 13.85
CA PRO A 668 26.16 2.24 14.10
C PRO A 668 25.56 1.14 15.00
N ILE A 669 24.60 1.51 15.84
CA ILE A 669 23.72 0.57 16.56
C ILE A 669 22.41 0.48 15.78
N ILE A 670 22.11 -0.64 15.14
CA ILE A 670 20.95 -0.76 14.24
C ILE A 670 19.76 -1.48 14.89
N THR A 671 20.03 -2.56 15.61
CA THR A 671 19.02 -3.40 16.26
C THR A 671 18.84 -3.00 17.73
N ILE A 672 17.77 -3.47 18.36
CA ILE A 672 17.70 -3.57 19.82
C ILE A 672 18.93 -4.33 20.36
N GLN A 673 19.56 -3.81 21.42
CA GLN A 673 20.71 -4.38 22.14
C GLN A 673 20.51 -4.19 23.66
N THR A 674 20.88 -5.17 24.48
CA THR A 674 20.48 -5.24 25.89
C THR A 674 21.57 -5.73 26.84
N ASP A 675 22.63 -4.94 27.02
CA ASP A 675 23.68 -5.18 28.03
C ASP A 675 23.22 -4.91 29.49
N ARG A 676 21.91 -4.96 29.75
CA ARG A 676 21.31 -4.58 31.05
C ARG A 676 20.11 -5.46 31.41
N THR A 677 20.36 -6.46 32.23
CA THR A 677 19.30 -7.13 33.01
C THR A 677 18.71 -6.11 34.00
N ILE A 678 17.38 -5.92 33.96
CA ILE A 678 16.67 -5.10 34.94
C ILE A 678 15.83 -6.02 35.82
N GLU A 679 16.24 -6.21 37.08
CA GLU A 679 15.41 -6.85 38.09
C GLU A 679 14.82 -5.80 39.05
N LYS A 680 13.50 -5.78 39.21
CA LYS A 680 12.83 -4.88 40.17
C LYS A 680 11.49 -5.43 40.66
N GLY A 681 11.49 -6.05 41.83
CA GLY A 681 10.27 -6.42 42.57
C GLY A 681 10.15 -7.93 42.85
N ASN A 682 9.48 -8.26 43.96
CA ASN A 682 9.30 -9.63 44.42
C ASN A 682 7.95 -10.19 43.94
N ILE A 683 8.03 -11.03 42.91
CA ILE A 683 6.91 -11.80 42.32
C ILE A 683 7.00 -13.30 42.68
N GLN A 684 7.94 -13.67 43.54
CA GLN A 684 8.39 -15.05 43.74
C GLN A 684 7.26 -15.97 44.24
N LYS A 685 6.45 -15.48 45.20
CA LYS A 685 5.26 -16.19 45.71
C LYS A 685 4.31 -16.62 44.58
N GLY A 686 4.09 -15.76 43.58
CA GLY A 686 3.19 -16.08 42.46
C GLY A 686 3.72 -17.16 41.50
N PHE A 687 5.03 -17.43 41.52
CA PHE A 687 5.67 -18.55 40.82
C PHE A 687 5.76 -19.80 41.69
N GLU A 688 5.98 -19.65 43.01
CA GLU A 688 5.88 -20.75 43.99
C GLU A 688 4.45 -21.34 44.05
N GLU A 689 3.43 -20.51 43.81
CA GLU A 689 2.04 -20.92 43.67
C GLU A 689 1.67 -21.46 42.27
N ALA A 690 2.58 -21.48 41.28
CA ALA A 690 2.28 -21.98 39.94
C ALA A 690 2.36 -23.52 39.85
N ASP A 691 1.51 -24.17 39.04
CA ASP A 691 1.69 -25.59 38.69
C ASP A 691 2.70 -25.74 37.54
N HIS A 692 2.73 -24.74 36.65
CA HIS A 692 3.51 -24.68 35.43
C HIS A 692 4.08 -23.28 35.22
N ILE A 693 5.28 -23.22 34.65
CA ILE A 693 5.93 -21.98 34.21
C ILE A 693 6.26 -22.14 32.72
N VAL A 694 6.05 -21.08 31.95
CA VAL A 694 6.54 -20.95 30.57
C VAL A 694 7.36 -19.66 30.47
N GLU A 695 8.52 -19.77 29.85
CA GLU A 695 9.40 -18.66 29.46
C GLU A 695 9.43 -18.58 27.93
N GLY A 696 9.45 -17.36 27.39
CA GLY A 696 9.39 -17.14 25.96
C GLY A 696 9.66 -15.70 25.57
N GLU A 697 9.61 -15.44 24.27
CA GLU A 697 9.88 -14.12 23.69
C GLU A 697 9.11 -13.94 22.38
N MET A 698 8.90 -12.68 22.00
CA MET A 698 8.24 -12.31 20.75
C MET A 698 8.89 -11.06 20.16
N HIS A 699 9.06 -11.04 18.84
CA HIS A 699 9.41 -9.84 18.08
C HIS A 699 8.17 -9.33 17.31
N ILE A 700 8.05 -8.00 17.23
CA ILE A 700 6.98 -7.29 16.53
C ILE A 700 7.64 -6.22 15.68
N GLY A 701 7.57 -6.36 14.36
CA GLY A 701 8.14 -5.41 13.41
C GLY A 701 7.52 -4.00 13.50
N GLY A 702 8.29 -3.01 13.04
CA GLY A 702 7.80 -1.64 12.85
C GLY A 702 6.84 -1.51 11.67
N GLN A 703 6.16 -0.37 11.57
CA GLN A 703 5.09 -0.13 10.60
C GLN A 703 5.12 1.30 10.05
N GLU A 704 5.02 1.45 8.73
CA GLU A 704 4.90 2.74 8.05
C GLU A 704 3.46 3.27 8.09
N HIS A 705 3.25 4.55 8.42
CA HIS A 705 1.91 5.14 8.51
C HIS A 705 1.20 5.10 7.15
N PHE A 706 1.96 5.33 6.07
CA PHE A 706 1.52 5.24 4.68
C PHE A 706 0.26 6.09 4.40
N TYR A 707 0.21 7.29 4.96
CA TYR A 707 -0.81 8.30 4.63
C TYR A 707 -0.69 8.67 3.13
N LEU A 708 -1.83 8.71 2.42
CA LEU A 708 -1.82 8.78 0.96
C LEU A 708 -1.34 10.13 0.42
N GLU A 709 -1.61 11.22 1.15
CA GLU A 709 -0.88 12.50 1.02
C GLU A 709 0.38 12.42 1.89
N ALA A 710 1.58 12.52 1.30
CA ALA A 710 2.87 12.59 2.02
C ALA A 710 2.96 13.79 2.99
N HIS A 711 4.08 13.97 3.67
CA HIS A 711 4.38 15.24 4.35
C HIS A 711 4.46 16.40 3.34
N CYS A 712 3.79 17.51 3.66
CA CYS A 712 3.74 18.71 2.82
C CYS A 712 3.63 19.99 3.68
N THR A 713 4.28 21.05 3.24
CA THR A 713 4.22 22.40 3.83
C THR A 713 4.42 23.48 2.77
N ILE A 714 3.68 24.58 2.90
CA ILE A 714 3.93 25.86 2.22
C ILE A 714 4.13 26.93 3.31
N ALA A 715 5.27 27.61 3.33
CA ALA A 715 5.54 28.75 4.20
C ALA A 715 5.52 30.06 3.39
N VAL A 716 4.85 31.08 3.91
CA VAL A 716 4.58 32.36 3.25
C VAL A 716 5.00 33.49 4.19
N PRO A 717 6.21 34.05 4.05
CA PRO A 717 6.64 35.22 4.82
C PRO A 717 5.81 36.44 4.40
N LYS A 718 5.49 37.32 5.34
CA LYS A 718 4.70 38.54 5.08
C LYS A 718 5.55 39.77 4.75
N GLY A 719 6.84 39.74 5.11
CA GLY A 719 7.78 40.85 4.89
C GLY A 719 7.77 41.93 5.99
N GLU A 720 6.81 41.86 6.92
CA GLU A 720 6.66 42.77 8.05
C GLU A 720 6.85 42.00 9.37
N ASP A 721 7.50 42.63 10.36
CA ASP A 721 7.54 42.20 11.77
C ASP A 721 8.00 40.76 12.09
N GLY A 722 8.59 40.05 11.13
CA GLY A 722 8.92 38.62 11.22
C GLY A 722 7.73 37.68 11.02
N GLU A 723 6.59 38.19 10.52
CA GLU A 723 5.38 37.40 10.33
C GLU A 723 5.49 36.36 9.20
N MET A 724 4.96 35.16 9.46
CA MET A 724 4.92 34.06 8.51
C MET A 724 3.64 33.23 8.68
N GLU A 725 3.00 32.92 7.56
CA GLU A 725 1.84 32.03 7.49
C GLU A 725 2.26 30.68 6.90
N LEU A 726 1.88 29.58 7.55
CA LEU A 726 2.19 28.22 7.12
C LEU A 726 0.92 27.42 6.87
N PHE A 727 0.82 26.83 5.68
CA PHE A 727 -0.15 25.81 5.33
C PHE A 727 0.54 24.46 5.46
N VAL A 728 0.03 23.57 6.33
CA VAL A 728 0.75 22.37 6.75
C VAL A 728 -0.16 21.14 6.76
N SER A 729 0.36 19.99 6.33
CA SER A 729 -0.25 18.69 6.62
C SER A 729 0.23 18.19 8.00
N THR A 730 -0.38 18.67 9.09
CA THR A 730 -0.02 18.34 10.48
C THR A 730 -1.22 18.08 11.40
N GLN A 731 -1.06 17.17 12.35
CA GLN A 731 -1.99 16.90 13.47
C GLN A 731 -1.76 17.86 14.67
N ASN A 732 -0.68 18.65 14.67
CA ASN A 732 -0.19 19.39 15.84
C ASN A 732 0.23 20.83 15.47
N LEU A 733 -0.76 21.73 15.37
CA LEU A 733 -0.54 23.11 14.93
C LEU A 733 0.27 23.92 15.95
N ALA A 734 0.02 23.74 17.25
CA ALA A 734 0.69 24.50 18.31
C ALA A 734 2.19 24.19 18.37
N LYS A 735 2.60 22.91 18.41
CA LYS A 735 4.03 22.58 18.44
C LYS A 735 4.74 22.89 17.12
N THR A 736 3.99 22.92 15.99
CA THR A 736 4.51 23.48 14.72
C THR A 736 4.81 24.97 14.86
N GLN A 737 3.87 25.75 15.42
CA GLN A 737 4.02 27.18 15.66
C GLN A 737 5.21 27.48 16.59
N ASP A 738 5.31 26.76 17.72
CA ASP A 738 6.37 26.93 18.72
C ASP A 738 7.77 26.66 18.15
N LEU A 739 7.95 25.53 17.45
CA LEU A 739 9.28 25.13 16.94
C LEU A 739 9.70 25.97 15.73
N VAL A 740 8.76 26.38 14.87
CA VAL A 740 9.05 27.35 13.80
C VAL A 740 9.44 28.71 14.40
N ALA A 741 8.72 29.19 15.41
CA ALA A 741 9.04 30.46 16.09
C ALA A 741 10.43 30.42 16.74
N ASN A 742 10.76 29.33 17.45
CA ASN A 742 12.07 29.08 18.06
C ASN A 742 13.21 29.01 17.02
N ALA A 743 12.99 28.35 15.90
CA ALA A 743 13.96 28.27 14.80
C ALA A 743 14.19 29.61 14.11
N LEU A 744 13.14 30.44 13.98
CA LEU A 744 13.19 31.76 13.38
C LEU A 744 13.62 32.88 14.35
N GLY A 745 13.72 32.59 15.65
CA GLY A 745 14.09 33.56 16.69
C GLY A 745 12.99 34.61 16.98
N VAL A 746 11.74 34.34 16.62
CA VAL A 746 10.60 35.26 16.76
C VAL A 746 9.59 34.80 17.81
N PRO A 747 8.74 35.68 18.36
CA PRO A 747 7.64 35.27 19.22
C PRO A 747 6.60 34.43 18.45
N ALA A 748 6.01 33.42 19.08
CA ALA A 748 5.02 32.53 18.46
C ALA A 748 3.81 33.26 17.84
N ASN A 749 3.47 34.46 18.31
CA ASN A 749 2.39 35.28 17.75
C ASN A 749 2.68 35.84 16.33
N ARG A 750 3.93 35.74 15.84
CA ARG A 750 4.31 36.05 14.45
C ARG A 750 4.07 34.89 13.49
N ILE A 751 3.87 33.67 14.01
CA ILE A 751 3.75 32.45 13.23
C ILE A 751 2.28 31.99 13.21
N LEU A 752 1.66 31.96 12.03
CA LEU A 752 0.29 31.50 11.83
C LEU A 752 0.27 30.14 11.13
N VAL A 753 -0.06 29.07 11.86
CA VAL A 753 -0.22 27.73 11.29
C VAL A 753 -1.69 27.47 10.97
N ARG A 754 -1.97 27.00 9.75
CA ARG A 754 -3.32 26.70 9.23
C ARG A 754 -3.38 25.28 8.67
N VAL A 755 -4.43 24.53 9.03
CA VAL A 755 -4.67 23.16 8.56
C VAL A 755 -6.11 23.00 8.09
N LYS A 756 -6.29 22.72 6.79
CA LYS A 756 -7.61 22.55 6.17
C LYS A 756 -8.16 21.12 6.26
N ARG A 757 -7.27 20.15 6.00
CA ARG A 757 -7.48 18.70 5.98
C ARG A 757 -6.12 18.02 5.77
N MET A 758 -6.06 16.70 5.94
CA MET A 758 -4.91 15.87 5.59
C MET A 758 -5.39 14.62 4.83
N GLY A 759 -4.58 14.08 3.92
CA GLY A 759 -4.81 12.81 3.23
C GLY A 759 -4.49 11.57 4.06
N GLY A 760 -4.68 11.65 5.38
CA GLY A 760 -4.19 10.71 6.39
C GLY A 760 -3.04 11.31 7.22
N GLY A 761 -2.79 10.73 8.40
CA GLY A 761 -1.70 11.15 9.30
C GLY A 761 -1.36 10.08 10.33
N PHE A 762 -2.36 9.50 11.00
CA PHE A 762 -2.25 8.30 11.84
C PHE A 762 -1.22 8.34 12.99
N GLY A 763 -0.69 9.51 13.34
CA GLY A 763 0.37 9.70 14.33
C GLY A 763 1.68 10.25 13.72
N GLY A 764 2.07 9.82 12.51
CA GLY A 764 3.31 10.32 11.86
C GLY A 764 3.31 11.83 11.61
N LYS A 765 2.13 12.43 11.48
CA LYS A 765 1.95 13.89 11.33
C LYS A 765 1.77 14.64 12.65
N GLU A 766 2.02 14.01 13.80
CA GLU A 766 1.91 14.59 15.15
C GLU A 766 3.18 15.33 15.61
N SER A 767 4.36 14.83 15.26
CA SER A 767 5.66 15.47 15.55
C SER A 767 6.53 15.63 14.31
N ARG A 768 6.63 14.60 13.47
CA ARG A 768 7.63 14.52 12.37
C ARG A 768 7.37 15.53 11.25
N SER A 769 6.11 15.91 11.05
CA SER A 769 5.66 17.02 10.19
C SER A 769 6.31 18.36 10.55
N ILE A 770 6.67 18.56 11.82
CA ILE A 770 7.20 19.82 12.32
C ILE A 770 8.62 20.05 11.84
N ILE A 771 9.44 18.99 11.71
CA ILE A 771 10.82 19.11 11.24
C ILE A 771 10.85 19.64 9.80
N LEU A 772 10.05 19.05 8.90
CA LEU A 772 9.87 19.56 7.54
C LEU A 772 9.32 21.00 7.55
N SER A 773 8.31 21.28 8.37
CA SER A 773 7.71 22.62 8.47
C SER A 773 8.75 23.67 8.87
N THR A 774 9.67 23.30 9.76
CA THR A 774 10.74 24.17 10.27
C THR A 774 11.84 24.39 9.23
N VAL A 775 12.25 23.34 8.51
CA VAL A 775 13.17 23.45 7.36
C VAL A 775 12.62 24.41 6.29
N VAL A 776 11.34 24.26 5.92
CA VAL A 776 10.66 25.11 4.93
C VAL A 776 10.51 26.55 5.44
N ALA A 777 10.25 26.75 6.73
CA ALA A 777 10.17 28.08 7.34
C ALA A 777 11.52 28.81 7.38
N VAL A 778 12.61 28.14 7.80
CA VAL A 778 13.97 28.72 7.79
C VAL A 778 14.37 29.11 6.36
N ALA A 779 14.10 28.25 5.38
CA ALA A 779 14.32 28.53 3.97
C ALA A 779 13.52 29.76 3.47
N ALA A 780 12.24 29.85 3.82
CA ALA A 780 11.39 30.99 3.45
C ALA A 780 11.83 32.29 4.11
N ALA A 781 12.28 32.25 5.37
CA ALA A 781 12.82 33.41 6.06
C ALA A 781 14.16 33.89 5.47
N LYS A 782 15.06 32.97 5.10
CA LYS A 782 16.36 33.29 4.46
C LYS A 782 16.19 34.05 3.14
N ILE A 783 15.17 33.73 2.35
CA ILE A 783 15.00 34.24 0.97
C ILE A 783 13.89 35.29 0.86
N GLY A 784 12.99 35.41 1.84
CA GLY A 784 11.91 36.40 1.85
C GLY A 784 10.79 36.14 0.84
N CYS A 785 10.70 34.92 0.31
CA CYS A 785 9.68 34.49 -0.65
C CYS A 785 8.87 33.29 -0.11
N PRO A 786 7.70 32.99 -0.69
CA PRO A 786 6.99 31.74 -0.41
C PRO A 786 7.84 30.52 -0.80
N VAL A 787 7.79 29.46 0.01
CA VAL A 787 8.51 28.20 -0.25
C VAL A 787 7.59 27.02 0.02
N ARG A 788 7.57 26.04 -0.89
CA ARG A 788 6.84 24.77 -0.74
C ARG A 788 7.80 23.58 -0.73
N CYS A 789 7.45 22.57 0.08
CA CYS A 789 7.96 21.22 -0.06
C CYS A 789 6.82 20.20 0.11
N MET A 790 6.74 19.25 -0.82
CA MET A 790 6.04 17.97 -0.62
C MET A 790 7.05 16.85 -0.87
N LEU A 791 7.15 15.89 0.05
CA LEU A 791 8.08 14.77 -0.09
C LEU A 791 7.58 13.77 -1.15
N ASP A 792 8.50 13.22 -1.96
CA ASP A 792 8.24 11.96 -2.66
C ASP A 792 8.22 10.80 -1.64
N ARG A 793 7.58 9.68 -2.00
CA ARG A 793 7.31 8.59 -1.03
C ARG A 793 8.57 7.94 -0.45
N ASP A 794 9.64 7.89 -1.22
CA ASP A 794 10.93 7.32 -0.80
C ASP A 794 11.74 8.27 0.08
N GLU A 795 11.45 9.58 0.04
CA GLU A 795 11.93 10.58 1.02
C GLU A 795 11.09 10.49 2.30
N ASP A 796 9.76 10.50 2.17
CA ASP A 796 8.76 10.42 3.23
C ASP A 796 9.01 9.24 4.17
N MET A 797 9.04 8.00 3.63
CA MET A 797 9.29 6.76 4.38
C MET A 797 10.72 6.63 4.95
N LEU A 798 11.67 7.44 4.47
CA LEU A 798 13.05 7.44 4.98
C LEU A 798 13.24 8.40 6.16
N ILE A 799 12.44 9.48 6.21
CA ILE A 799 12.67 10.63 7.09
C ILE A 799 11.66 10.67 8.25
N SER A 800 10.40 10.28 8.04
CA SER A 800 9.39 10.35 9.10
C SER A 800 9.64 9.35 10.24
N GLY A 801 10.14 8.16 9.91
CA GLY A 801 10.07 7.00 10.82
C GLY A 801 8.62 6.51 10.97
N GLY A 802 8.44 5.43 11.75
CA GLY A 802 7.18 4.69 11.82
C GLY A 802 6.74 4.33 13.23
N ARG A 803 5.93 3.27 13.35
CA ARG A 803 5.66 2.57 14.61
C ARG A 803 6.95 1.89 15.09
N HIS A 804 7.28 2.08 16.36
CA HIS A 804 8.35 1.35 17.06
C HIS A 804 8.24 -0.18 16.88
N PRO A 805 9.29 -0.83 16.34
CA PRO A 805 9.53 -2.25 16.57
C PRO A 805 9.63 -2.55 18.07
N PHE A 806 9.20 -3.74 18.48
CA PHE A 806 9.29 -4.23 19.85
C PHE A 806 9.91 -5.64 19.89
N TRP A 807 10.80 -5.85 20.84
CA TRP A 807 11.15 -7.17 21.37
C TRP A 807 10.61 -7.27 22.79
N ALA A 808 10.01 -8.40 23.16
CA ALA A 808 9.61 -8.66 24.52
C ALA A 808 10.02 -10.07 24.97
N GLN A 809 10.42 -10.17 26.24
CA GLN A 809 10.71 -11.41 26.94
C GLN A 809 9.68 -11.57 28.07
N TYR A 810 9.13 -12.77 28.25
CA TYR A 810 8.14 -13.06 29.28
C TYR A 810 8.40 -14.36 30.02
N LYS A 811 7.93 -14.39 31.27
CA LYS A 811 7.86 -15.56 32.14
C LYS A 811 6.50 -15.57 32.82
N VAL A 812 5.70 -16.59 32.58
CA VAL A 812 4.31 -16.68 33.08
C VAL A 812 4.11 -17.94 33.90
N GLY A 813 3.55 -17.78 35.10
CA GLY A 813 3.21 -18.84 36.04
C GLY A 813 1.70 -19.06 36.09
N PHE A 814 1.27 -20.30 36.02
CA PHE A 814 -0.14 -20.67 35.89
C PHE A 814 -0.47 -22.04 36.47
N LYS A 815 -1.77 -22.28 36.68
CA LYS A 815 -2.36 -23.54 37.12
C LYS A 815 -2.70 -24.45 35.94
N LYS A 816 -2.83 -25.75 36.18
CA LYS A 816 -3.22 -26.78 35.18
C LYS A 816 -4.49 -26.47 34.39
N ASN A 817 -5.41 -25.69 34.97
CA ASN A 817 -6.65 -25.23 34.33
C ASN A 817 -6.50 -23.91 33.52
N GLY A 818 -5.27 -23.45 33.28
CA GLY A 818 -4.99 -22.21 32.55
C GLY A 818 -5.13 -20.92 33.37
N ARG A 819 -5.50 -20.97 34.64
CA ARG A 819 -5.59 -19.77 35.51
C ARG A 819 -4.20 -19.23 35.82
N ILE A 820 -3.94 -17.97 35.49
CA ILE A 820 -2.65 -17.28 35.73
C ILE A 820 -2.47 -17.02 37.24
N THR A 821 -1.26 -17.25 37.74
CA THR A 821 -0.85 -16.88 39.11
C THR A 821 0.17 -15.74 39.10
N SER A 822 1.04 -15.68 38.09
CA SER A 822 2.08 -14.65 37.94
C SER A 822 2.44 -14.33 36.49
N LEU A 823 2.83 -13.08 36.24
CA LEU A 823 3.48 -12.65 34.99
C LEU A 823 4.69 -11.76 35.30
N ASP A 824 5.79 -12.01 34.61
CA ASP A 824 6.93 -11.12 34.47
C ASP A 824 7.15 -10.85 32.98
N ALA A 825 7.27 -9.60 32.57
CA ALA A 825 7.57 -9.25 31.19
C ALA A 825 8.44 -7.99 31.06
N SER A 826 9.47 -8.08 30.22
CA SER A 826 10.33 -6.96 29.83
C SER A 826 10.12 -6.62 28.36
N TYR A 827 9.90 -5.34 28.08
CA TYR A 827 9.62 -4.78 26.77
C TYR A 827 10.74 -3.85 26.35
N TYR A 828 11.28 -4.06 25.15
CA TYR A 828 12.31 -3.22 24.54
C TYR A 828 11.76 -2.66 23.23
N SER A 829 11.81 -1.34 23.04
CA SER A 829 11.37 -0.70 21.79
C SER A 829 12.53 -0.03 21.05
N ASN A 830 12.57 -0.16 19.72
CA ASN A 830 13.55 0.55 18.90
C ASN A 830 13.06 1.99 18.65
N GLY A 831 13.66 2.96 19.35
CA GLY A 831 13.29 4.37 19.30
C GLY A 831 13.81 5.12 18.07
N GLY A 832 14.86 4.62 17.40
CA GLY A 832 15.60 5.39 16.42
C GLY A 832 16.57 6.40 17.07
N ASN A 833 16.91 7.47 16.35
CA ASN A 833 17.98 8.39 16.70
C ASN A 833 17.62 9.48 17.74
N SER A 834 16.34 9.69 18.06
CA SER A 834 15.88 10.62 19.10
C SER A 834 14.78 9.99 19.98
N VAL A 835 14.34 10.71 21.01
CA VAL A 835 13.29 10.25 21.92
C VAL A 835 11.90 10.38 21.28
N ASP A 836 11.62 11.51 20.60
CA ASP A 836 10.30 11.85 20.04
C ASP A 836 9.16 11.55 21.03
N LEU A 837 8.27 10.60 20.74
CA LEU A 837 7.17 10.16 21.60
C LEU A 837 7.40 8.76 22.24
N SER A 838 8.62 8.21 22.12
CA SER A 838 8.96 6.82 22.46
C SER A 838 8.69 6.44 23.92
N HIS A 839 8.88 7.34 24.89
CA HIS A 839 8.57 7.06 26.29
C HIS A 839 7.06 6.85 26.50
N GLY A 840 6.22 7.73 25.95
CA GLY A 840 4.77 7.56 26.06
C GLY A 840 4.25 6.31 25.34
N VAL A 841 4.90 5.91 24.25
CA VAL A 841 4.61 4.64 23.55
C VAL A 841 4.96 3.43 24.44
N MET A 842 6.10 3.47 25.14
CA MET A 842 6.49 2.40 26.07
C MET A 842 5.59 2.36 27.31
N ASP A 843 5.31 3.51 27.93
CA ASP A 843 4.39 3.61 29.07
C ASP A 843 3.02 3.03 28.72
N ARG A 844 2.47 3.38 27.55
CA ARG A 844 1.20 2.83 27.08
C ARG A 844 1.28 1.34 26.75
N ALA A 845 2.39 0.84 26.20
CA ALA A 845 2.57 -0.59 25.97
C ALA A 845 2.54 -1.39 27.28
N VAL A 846 3.26 -0.93 28.31
CA VAL A 846 3.23 -1.54 29.65
C VAL A 846 1.83 -1.43 30.27
N LEU A 847 1.17 -0.27 30.20
CA LEU A 847 -0.20 -0.08 30.72
C LEU A 847 -1.29 -0.93 30.01
N HIS A 848 -0.96 -1.61 28.90
CA HIS A 848 -1.85 -2.55 28.21
C HIS A 848 -1.31 -4.00 28.19
N MET A 849 -0.25 -4.30 28.94
CA MET A 849 0.34 -5.65 29.02
C MET A 849 -0.58 -6.71 29.64
N ASP A 850 -1.63 -6.27 30.34
CA ASP A 850 -2.68 -7.12 30.91
C ASP A 850 -3.80 -7.46 29.91
N ASN A 851 -3.88 -6.75 28.77
CA ASN A 851 -5.04 -6.71 27.88
C ASN A 851 -6.37 -6.75 28.67
N SER A 852 -7.05 -7.89 28.69
CA SER A 852 -8.35 -8.09 29.31
C SER A 852 -8.32 -9.02 30.52
N TYR A 853 -7.11 -9.32 31.04
CA TYR A 853 -6.85 -10.40 31.98
C TYR A 853 -6.51 -9.92 33.39
N ASN A 854 -7.18 -10.49 34.39
CA ASN A 854 -6.88 -10.27 35.80
C ASN A 854 -5.70 -11.16 36.22
N ILE A 855 -4.53 -10.54 36.39
CA ILE A 855 -3.25 -11.19 36.72
C ILE A 855 -2.89 -10.82 38.17
N PRO A 856 -2.95 -11.75 39.15
CA PRO A 856 -2.81 -11.41 40.57
C PRO A 856 -1.43 -10.90 41.00
N ASN A 857 -0.36 -11.38 40.36
CA ASN A 857 1.02 -10.96 40.62
C ASN A 857 1.66 -10.58 39.28
N ILE A 858 2.05 -9.32 39.08
CA ILE A 858 2.49 -8.83 37.77
C ILE A 858 3.68 -7.87 37.89
N ARG A 859 4.71 -8.10 37.06
CA ARG A 859 5.86 -7.21 36.86
C ARG A 859 5.97 -6.86 35.38
N GLY A 860 5.99 -5.56 35.09
CA GLY A 860 6.22 -5.01 33.76
C GLY A 860 7.43 -4.07 33.78
N ILE A 861 8.33 -4.22 32.82
CA ILE A 861 9.53 -3.39 32.63
C ILE A 861 9.54 -2.90 31.19
N GLY A 862 9.84 -1.61 30.98
CA GLY A 862 9.89 -0.99 29.66
C GLY A 862 11.20 -0.24 29.43
N VAL A 863 11.81 -0.43 28.27
CA VAL A 863 13.10 0.17 27.88
C VAL A 863 13.02 0.71 26.45
N VAL A 864 13.28 2.00 26.27
CA VAL A 864 13.45 2.61 24.95
C VAL A 864 14.92 2.50 24.55
N CYS A 865 15.20 1.80 23.45
CA CYS A 865 16.54 1.63 22.91
C CYS A 865 16.81 2.66 21.81
N LYS A 866 17.80 3.55 22.02
CA LYS A 866 18.29 4.47 21.00
C LYS A 866 19.15 3.73 19.99
N THR A 867 18.92 3.99 18.70
CA THR A 867 19.62 3.36 17.56
C THR A 867 19.99 4.41 16.51
N ASN A 868 20.65 3.99 15.44
CA ASN A 868 21.03 4.80 14.29
C ASN A 868 20.07 4.69 13.11
N LEU A 869 18.78 4.49 13.41
CA LEU A 869 17.65 4.55 12.48
C LEU A 869 16.88 5.86 12.65
N ALA A 870 16.02 6.20 11.67
CA ALA A 870 15.13 7.35 11.81
C ALA A 870 14.22 7.20 13.04
N SER A 871 14.02 8.30 13.78
CA SER A 871 13.23 8.31 15.01
C SER A 871 11.80 7.81 14.79
N ASN A 872 11.41 6.79 15.55
CA ASN A 872 10.06 6.23 15.54
C ASN A 872 9.13 7.06 16.44
N THR A 873 7.84 7.06 16.08
CA THR A 873 6.89 8.08 16.56
C THR A 873 5.51 7.50 16.86
N ALA A 874 4.54 8.37 17.12
CA ALA A 874 3.14 7.99 17.27
C ALA A 874 2.65 7.20 16.04
N PHE A 875 2.00 6.08 16.28
CA PHE A 875 1.17 5.38 15.30
C PHE A 875 -0.11 4.95 16.01
N ARG A 876 -1.29 5.12 15.39
CA ARG A 876 -2.61 4.57 15.79
C ARG A 876 -2.48 3.34 16.70
N GLY A 877 -2.82 3.51 17.99
CA GLY A 877 -2.68 2.51 19.06
C GLY A 877 -1.56 2.81 20.07
N PHE A 878 -0.53 3.55 19.65
CA PHE A 878 0.51 4.18 20.46
C PHE A 878 1.19 3.20 21.46
N GLY A 879 1.68 2.06 20.96
CA GLY A 879 2.33 1.01 21.79
C GLY A 879 1.36 -0.01 22.39
N GLY A 880 0.09 0.34 22.58
CA GLY A 880 -0.96 -0.58 23.04
C GLY A 880 -1.08 -1.88 22.22
N PRO A 881 -1.06 -1.84 20.86
CA PRO A 881 -1.05 -3.04 20.04
C PRO A 881 0.15 -3.95 20.28
N GLN A 882 1.34 -3.37 20.52
CA GLN A 882 2.55 -4.16 20.81
C GLN A 882 2.46 -4.83 22.19
N GLY A 883 2.01 -4.11 23.23
CA GLY A 883 1.80 -4.67 24.58
C GLY A 883 0.75 -5.79 24.61
N MET A 884 -0.41 -5.58 23.97
CA MET A 884 -1.47 -6.59 23.92
C MET A 884 -1.12 -7.81 23.05
N MET A 885 -0.29 -7.65 22.01
CA MET A 885 0.15 -8.78 21.18
C MET A 885 1.04 -9.75 21.97
N VAL A 886 1.94 -9.22 22.82
CA VAL A 886 2.73 -10.05 23.75
C VAL A 886 1.81 -10.74 24.77
N ALA A 887 0.75 -10.06 25.23
CA ALA A 887 -0.26 -10.67 26.11
C ALA A 887 -0.97 -11.88 25.46
N GLU A 888 -1.43 -11.75 24.22
CA GLU A 888 -2.03 -12.88 23.48
C GLU A 888 -1.01 -14.00 23.16
N CYS A 889 0.28 -13.67 23.04
CA CYS A 889 1.33 -14.66 22.81
C CYS A 889 1.49 -15.61 23.99
N TRP A 890 1.65 -15.10 25.22
CA TRP A 890 1.76 -15.97 26.39
C TRP A 890 0.43 -16.64 26.77
N ILE A 891 -0.73 -16.03 26.47
CA ILE A 891 -2.04 -16.70 26.54
C ILE A 891 -2.09 -17.94 25.61
N SER A 892 -1.64 -17.78 24.36
CA SER A 892 -1.59 -18.87 23.37
C SER A 892 -0.68 -20.01 23.83
N ASP A 893 0.45 -19.69 24.44
CA ASP A 893 1.41 -20.69 24.92
C ASP A 893 0.97 -21.38 26.22
N ILE A 894 0.22 -20.71 27.10
CA ILE A 894 -0.48 -21.36 28.23
C ILE A 894 -1.49 -22.39 27.71
N ALA A 895 -2.30 -22.02 26.72
CA ALA A 895 -3.31 -22.90 26.14
C ALA A 895 -2.69 -24.17 25.54
N LEU A 896 -1.62 -24.02 24.76
CA LEU A 896 -0.82 -25.11 24.23
C LEU A 896 -0.18 -25.98 25.33
N LYS A 897 0.36 -25.36 26.39
CA LYS A 897 1.04 -26.08 27.48
C LYS A 897 0.07 -26.87 28.37
N CYS A 898 -1.16 -26.39 28.54
CA CYS A 898 -2.24 -27.07 29.25
C CYS A 898 -3.02 -28.08 28.40
N GLY A 899 -2.93 -28.01 27.06
CA GLY A 899 -3.80 -28.78 26.16
C GLY A 899 -5.26 -28.34 26.23
N LEU A 900 -5.50 -27.02 26.40
CA LEU A 900 -6.83 -26.43 26.55
C LEU A 900 -7.18 -25.50 25.37
N PRO A 901 -8.47 -25.39 24.97
CA PRO A 901 -8.91 -24.38 24.01
C PRO A 901 -8.55 -22.96 24.48
N ALA A 902 -7.97 -22.17 23.59
CA ALA A 902 -7.39 -20.86 23.95
C ALA A 902 -8.46 -19.86 24.42
N GLU A 903 -9.69 -19.94 23.90
CA GLU A 903 -10.81 -19.11 24.34
C GLU A 903 -11.26 -19.41 25.77
N GLU A 904 -11.12 -20.66 26.24
CA GLU A 904 -11.40 -21.01 27.64
C GLU A 904 -10.29 -20.52 28.59
N VAL A 905 -9.02 -20.58 28.15
CA VAL A 905 -7.88 -19.98 28.87
C VAL A 905 -7.99 -18.44 28.93
N ARG A 906 -8.45 -17.79 27.86
CA ARG A 906 -8.79 -16.35 27.90
C ARG A 906 -9.91 -16.10 28.93
N LYS A 907 -11.01 -16.84 28.82
CA LYS A 907 -12.25 -16.69 29.60
C LYS A 907 -12.06 -16.92 31.11
N ILE A 908 -11.25 -17.88 31.54
CA ILE A 908 -10.96 -18.10 32.97
C ILE A 908 -10.10 -17.00 33.59
N ASN A 909 -9.40 -16.20 32.77
CA ASN A 909 -8.55 -15.10 33.22
C ASN A 909 -9.17 -13.71 33.00
N LEU A 910 -10.34 -13.58 32.36
CA LEU A 910 -10.98 -12.27 32.13
C LEU A 910 -11.27 -11.52 33.44
N TYR A 911 -11.15 -10.19 33.37
CA TYR A 911 -11.60 -9.27 34.42
C TYR A 911 -13.09 -9.40 34.77
N SER A 912 -13.43 -8.92 35.97
CA SER A 912 -14.78 -8.72 36.49
C SER A 912 -15.14 -7.25 36.62
N GLU A 913 -16.44 -6.97 36.63
CA GLU A 913 -16.96 -5.66 37.02
C GLU A 913 -16.50 -5.33 38.46
N GLY A 914 -15.89 -4.16 38.64
CA GLY A 914 -15.31 -3.73 39.91
C GLY A 914 -13.88 -4.19 40.19
N ASP A 915 -13.28 -5.06 39.36
CA ASP A 915 -11.87 -5.43 39.51
C ASP A 915 -10.94 -4.21 39.28
N LEU A 916 -9.75 -4.27 39.86
CA LEU A 916 -8.67 -3.31 39.63
C LEU A 916 -7.75 -3.78 38.50
N THR A 917 -7.33 -2.86 37.64
CA THR A 917 -6.16 -3.06 36.75
C THR A 917 -4.87 -3.16 37.55
N HIS A 918 -3.80 -3.65 36.91
CA HIS A 918 -2.46 -3.72 37.51
C HIS A 918 -1.88 -2.37 37.98
N PHE A 919 -2.43 -1.24 37.49
CA PHE A 919 -2.13 0.13 37.93
C PHE A 919 -3.21 0.72 38.85
N ASN A 920 -4.02 -0.12 39.49
CA ASN A 920 -5.05 0.20 40.48
C ASN A 920 -6.24 1.04 39.99
N GLN A 921 -6.44 1.22 38.68
CA GLN A 921 -7.70 1.79 38.16
C GLN A 921 -8.80 0.74 38.23
N LYS A 922 -9.91 1.06 38.93
CA LYS A 922 -11.13 0.25 38.97
C LYS A 922 -11.85 0.24 37.61
N LEU A 923 -12.30 -0.94 37.19
CA LEU A 923 -13.11 -1.14 35.99
C LEU A 923 -14.61 -1.06 36.33
N GLU A 924 -15.37 -0.31 35.53
CA GLU A 924 -16.81 -0.06 35.73
C GLU A 924 -17.56 -0.09 34.39
N GLY A 925 -18.70 -0.77 34.33
CA GLY A 925 -19.56 -0.89 33.15
C GLY A 925 -19.28 -2.07 32.20
N GLN A 926 -18.71 -3.18 32.68
CA GLN A 926 -18.38 -4.34 31.84
C GLN A 926 -19.60 -5.20 31.45
N ASN A 927 -19.77 -5.44 30.14
CA ASN A 927 -20.75 -6.40 29.60
C ASN A 927 -20.12 -7.78 29.35
N ARG A 928 -20.66 -8.85 29.96
CA ARG A 928 -20.07 -10.20 30.01
C ARG A 928 -20.83 -11.25 29.18
N TRP A 929 -21.03 -11.04 27.87
CA TRP A 929 -21.94 -11.86 27.05
C TRP A 929 -21.24 -12.75 26.00
N LYS A 930 -21.60 -14.04 25.99
CA LYS A 930 -20.96 -15.13 25.23
C LYS A 930 -21.26 -15.12 23.73
N LYS A 931 -20.33 -15.62 22.91
CA LYS A 931 -20.51 -16.04 21.51
C LYS A 931 -19.72 -17.34 21.22
N ARG A 932 -19.97 -17.99 20.09
CA ARG A 932 -19.20 -19.13 19.53
C ARG A 932 -18.32 -18.58 18.40
N GLY A 933 -17.21 -19.23 18.01
CA GLY A 933 -16.30 -18.57 17.08
C GLY A 933 -15.23 -19.41 16.39
N ILE A 934 -14.37 -18.65 15.71
CA ILE A 934 -12.99 -18.92 15.31
C ILE A 934 -12.09 -17.95 16.13
N ALA A 935 -10.76 -18.12 16.12
CA ALA A 935 -9.78 -17.46 17.02
C ALA A 935 -10.16 -16.06 17.56
N ILE A 936 -10.71 -16.01 18.79
CA ILE A 936 -11.26 -14.80 19.40
C ILE A 936 -10.27 -14.13 20.38
N THR A 937 -9.94 -12.86 20.12
CA THR A 937 -9.09 -12.01 20.95
C THR A 937 -9.89 -10.84 21.54
N PRO A 938 -10.02 -10.70 22.88
CA PRO A 938 -10.64 -9.52 23.50
C PRO A 938 -9.71 -8.30 23.40
N THR A 939 -10.24 -7.09 23.62
CA THR A 939 -9.40 -5.89 23.79
C THR A 939 -9.97 -4.94 24.85
N LYS A 940 -9.08 -4.33 25.63
CA LYS A 940 -9.36 -3.24 26.58
C LYS A 940 -8.37 -2.11 26.30
N PHE A 941 -8.86 -0.93 25.93
CA PHE A 941 -8.01 0.18 25.46
C PHE A 941 -8.32 1.49 26.20
N GLY A 942 -7.29 2.21 26.66
CA GLY A 942 -7.40 3.53 27.31
C GLY A 942 -7.42 4.70 26.30
N ILE A 943 -8.17 5.78 26.55
CA ILE A 943 -8.79 6.60 25.49
C ILE A 943 -8.56 8.13 25.73
N SER A 944 -7.84 8.88 24.84
CA SER A 944 -7.66 10.37 24.89
C SER A 944 -7.02 11.15 23.65
N PHE A 945 -7.82 11.77 22.72
CA PHE A 945 -7.59 12.94 21.79
C PHE A 945 -7.71 12.97 20.17
N THR A 946 -8.61 12.30 19.40
CA THR A 946 -8.93 12.60 17.93
C THR A 946 -10.36 13.14 17.56
N VAL A 947 -10.56 13.96 16.49
CA VAL A 947 -11.82 14.73 16.16
C VAL A 947 -12.60 14.30 14.89
N PRO A 948 -13.91 13.97 14.96
CA PRO A 948 -14.83 14.16 13.80
C PRO A 948 -16.18 14.90 13.98
N PHE A 949 -16.82 14.95 15.16
CA PHE A 949 -18.30 15.09 15.26
C PHE A 949 -18.89 16.50 15.49
N LEU A 950 -18.10 17.57 15.36
CA LEU A 950 -18.41 18.88 15.92
C LEU A 950 -19.69 19.55 15.37
N ASN A 951 -20.00 19.38 14.08
CA ASN A 951 -21.21 19.97 13.49
C ASN A 951 -22.50 19.29 13.96
N GLN A 952 -22.47 17.99 14.25
CA GLN A 952 -23.62 17.25 14.81
C GLN A 952 -23.87 17.67 16.26
N VAL A 953 -22.82 17.89 17.05
CA VAL A 953 -22.92 18.43 18.42
C VAL A 953 -23.51 19.84 18.43
N ALA A 954 -23.02 20.73 17.55
CA ALA A 954 -23.57 22.08 17.41
C ALA A 954 -25.04 22.05 16.94
N SER A 955 -25.38 21.20 15.97
CA SER A 955 -26.73 21.02 15.43
C SER A 955 -27.73 20.54 16.49
N LYS A 956 -27.40 19.48 17.23
CA LYS A 956 -28.23 18.95 18.33
C LYS A 956 -28.42 19.97 19.45
N THR A 957 -27.35 20.67 19.85
CA THR A 957 -27.43 21.69 20.90
C THR A 957 -28.34 22.82 20.44
N LEU A 958 -27.94 23.56 19.41
CA LEU A 958 -28.68 24.73 18.91
C LEU A 958 -30.10 24.41 18.43
N GLY A 959 -30.38 23.14 18.09
CA GLY A 959 -31.68 22.71 17.57
C GLY A 959 -31.92 23.21 16.15
N ILE A 960 -30.88 23.23 15.33
CA ILE A 960 -30.92 23.71 13.94
C ILE A 960 -30.28 22.69 12.98
N PRO A 961 -30.74 22.61 11.71
CA PRO A 961 -30.17 21.71 10.73
C PRO A 961 -28.67 21.93 10.52
N THR A 962 -27.91 20.85 10.32
CA THR A 962 -26.46 20.89 10.02
C THR A 962 -26.12 21.73 8.79
N SER A 963 -27.05 21.95 7.85
CA SER A 963 -26.88 22.84 6.70
C SER A 963 -26.72 24.33 7.05
N LYS A 964 -27.07 24.74 8.27
CA LYS A 964 -26.84 26.11 8.78
C LYS A 964 -25.49 26.26 9.51
N ILE A 965 -24.70 25.20 9.61
CA ILE A 965 -23.47 25.16 10.41
C ILE A 965 -22.29 24.85 9.47
N HIS A 966 -21.31 25.75 9.42
CA HIS A 966 -20.12 25.60 8.58
C HIS A 966 -18.85 25.67 9.41
N ILE A 967 -17.97 24.68 9.24
CA ILE A 967 -16.61 24.66 9.79
C ILE A 967 -15.66 24.88 8.60
N SER A 968 -14.80 25.91 8.70
CA SER A 968 -13.84 26.21 7.64
C SER A 968 -12.58 25.33 7.77
N GLU A 969 -11.84 25.45 8.87
CA GLU A 969 -10.49 24.90 9.08
C GLU A 969 -10.05 25.06 10.54
N THR A 970 -8.88 24.53 10.89
CA THR A 970 -8.22 24.75 12.18
C THR A 970 -7.06 25.73 11.99
N SER A 971 -6.94 26.75 12.85
CA SER A 971 -5.84 27.73 12.80
C SER A 971 -5.44 28.25 14.18
N THR A 972 -4.15 28.53 14.38
CA THR A 972 -3.62 28.97 15.69
C THR A 972 -4.12 30.35 16.13
N ASN A 973 -4.59 31.20 15.20
CA ASN A 973 -5.23 32.48 15.51
C ASN A 973 -6.72 32.38 15.90
N THR A 974 -7.37 31.20 15.77
CA THR A 974 -8.76 30.99 16.19
C THR A 974 -8.86 30.09 17.43
N VAL A 975 -8.00 29.07 17.53
CA VAL A 975 -7.86 28.21 18.71
C VAL A 975 -6.36 28.10 19.05
N PRO A 976 -5.81 29.01 19.87
CA PRO A 976 -4.42 28.95 20.31
C PRO A 976 -4.21 27.77 21.27
N ASN A 977 -2.96 27.33 21.41
CA ASN A 977 -2.52 26.31 22.39
C ASN A 977 -3.26 24.97 22.31
N ALA A 978 -3.80 24.62 21.14
CA ALA A 978 -4.53 23.37 20.93
C ALA A 978 -3.61 22.14 21.00
N SER A 979 -4.00 21.15 21.81
CA SER A 979 -3.36 19.82 21.84
C SER A 979 -3.37 19.12 20.48
N PRO A 980 -2.42 18.20 20.21
CA PRO A 980 -2.43 17.39 18.99
C PRO A 980 -3.73 16.57 18.84
N THR A 981 -4.11 16.32 17.59
CA THR A 981 -5.23 15.43 17.24
C THR A 981 -4.73 13.98 17.15
N ALA A 982 -4.59 13.30 18.29
CA ALA A 982 -4.04 11.94 18.43
C ALA A 982 -4.67 11.18 19.62
N ALA A 983 -4.54 9.85 19.73
CA ALA A 983 -4.99 9.08 20.91
C ALA A 983 -6.52 9.00 21.25
N SER A 984 -7.45 9.31 20.33
CA SER A 984 -8.91 8.96 20.33
C SER A 984 -10.03 10.00 20.74
N VAL A 985 -10.17 10.55 21.97
CA VAL A 985 -11.27 11.50 22.45
C VAL A 985 -11.40 12.97 21.96
N SER A 986 -10.75 13.47 20.91
CA SER A 986 -10.75 14.93 20.64
C SER A 986 -12.07 15.47 20.08
N ALA A 987 -12.97 14.60 19.61
CA ALA A 987 -14.37 14.93 19.43
C ALA A 987 -15.17 14.96 20.74
N ASP A 988 -14.71 14.30 21.81
CA ASP A 988 -15.33 14.42 23.12
C ASP A 988 -14.90 15.76 23.75
N ILE A 989 -13.61 16.14 23.69
CA ILE A 989 -13.17 17.46 24.23
C ILE A 989 -13.56 18.66 23.35
N ASN A 990 -13.34 18.62 22.02
CA ASN A 990 -13.80 19.71 21.16
C ASN A 990 -15.32 19.68 20.99
N GLY A 991 -15.95 18.51 21.10
CA GLY A 991 -17.41 18.41 21.21
C GLY A 991 -17.92 19.04 22.50
N MET A 992 -17.25 18.83 23.64
CA MET A 992 -17.58 19.52 24.89
C MET A 992 -17.34 21.04 24.79
N ALA A 993 -16.27 21.49 24.15
CA ALA A 993 -16.03 22.91 23.90
C ALA A 993 -17.12 23.54 23.00
N VAL A 994 -17.49 22.88 21.91
CA VAL A 994 -18.58 23.29 21.01
C VAL A 994 -19.94 23.22 21.72
N PHE A 995 -20.19 22.20 22.54
CA PHE A 995 -21.38 22.07 23.37
C PHE A 995 -21.48 23.23 24.35
N ASN A 996 -20.41 23.57 25.09
CA ASN A 996 -20.38 24.69 26.03
C ASN A 996 -20.62 26.04 25.32
N ALA A 997 -20.03 26.25 24.14
CA ALA A 997 -20.29 27.43 23.32
C ALA A 997 -21.76 27.48 22.85
N CYS A 998 -22.31 26.36 22.38
CA CYS A 998 -23.70 26.28 21.92
C CYS A 998 -24.72 26.36 23.07
N GLN A 999 -24.40 25.85 24.28
CA GLN A 999 -25.20 26.02 25.50
C GLN A 999 -25.23 27.49 25.93
N THR A 1000 -24.09 28.18 25.87
CA THR A 1000 -23.99 29.62 26.13
C THR A 1000 -24.85 30.44 25.14
N ILE A 1001 -25.08 29.91 23.93
CA ILE A 1001 -26.02 30.48 22.95
C ILE A 1001 -27.47 30.08 23.27
N LEU A 1002 -27.75 28.81 23.61
CA LEU A 1002 -29.09 28.33 23.99
C LEU A 1002 -29.67 29.05 25.19
N GLN A 1003 -28.89 29.28 26.24
CA GLN A 1003 -29.35 29.98 27.46
C GLN A 1003 -29.84 31.41 27.17
N ARG A 1004 -29.47 31.98 26.01
CA ARG A 1004 -29.94 33.28 25.50
C ARG A 1004 -31.17 33.17 24.57
N LEU A 1005 -31.57 31.94 24.23
CA LEU A 1005 -32.64 31.56 23.30
C LEU A 1005 -33.70 30.61 23.93
N GLU A 1006 -33.53 30.26 25.21
CA GLU A 1006 -34.39 29.33 25.96
C GLU A 1006 -35.90 29.66 25.95
N PRO A 1007 -36.36 30.94 25.93
CA PRO A 1007 -37.79 31.28 25.99
C PRO A 1007 -38.69 30.79 24.85
N PHE A 1008 -38.16 30.09 23.83
CA PHE A 1008 -38.82 29.91 22.53
C PHE A 1008 -39.07 28.44 22.07
N ARG A 1009 -38.74 27.39 22.86
CA ARG A 1009 -38.53 26.02 22.28
C ARG A 1009 -39.37 24.83 22.80
N CYS A 1010 -40.38 24.99 23.65
CA CYS A 1010 -41.06 23.87 24.33
C CYS A 1010 -42.27 23.24 23.57
N ALA A 1011 -42.07 22.24 22.67
CA ALA A 1011 -43.18 21.60 21.91
C ALA A 1011 -43.01 20.15 21.29
N ASN A 1012 -42.71 19.10 22.10
CA ASN A 1012 -43.10 17.65 21.95
C ASN A 1012 -42.61 16.69 20.77
N PRO A 1013 -42.31 15.36 20.98
CA PRO A 1013 -41.78 14.37 19.97
C PRO A 1013 -42.45 12.92 19.83
N LYS A 1014 -41.81 11.86 19.20
CA LYS A 1014 -41.87 10.31 19.37
C LYS A 1014 -42.14 9.26 18.16
N GLY A 1015 -41.22 8.31 17.73
CA GLY A 1015 -41.44 6.96 17.00
C GLY A 1015 -40.26 6.10 16.26
N SER A 1016 -40.15 4.72 16.37
CA SER A 1016 -39.05 3.64 16.08
C SER A 1016 -38.98 2.80 14.73
N TRP A 1017 -38.12 1.77 14.35
CA TRP A 1017 -36.74 1.14 14.65
C TRP A 1017 -36.33 -0.12 13.73
N GLN A 1018 -35.07 -0.25 13.22
CA GLN A 1018 -34.02 -1.39 13.13
C GLN A 1018 -34.34 -2.95 12.93
N ASP A 1019 -33.47 -4.00 12.72
CA ASP A 1019 -32.02 -4.41 12.99
C ASP A 1019 -31.49 -5.74 12.25
N TRP A 1020 -30.19 -6.17 12.39
CA TRP A 1020 -29.45 -7.50 12.14
C TRP A 1020 -29.20 -8.11 10.69
N ASN A 1021 -28.30 -9.11 10.35
CA ASN A 1021 -26.93 -9.64 10.72
C ASN A 1021 -26.36 -10.78 9.73
N LEU A 1022 -25.03 -11.08 9.62
CA LEU A 1022 -24.44 -12.40 9.10
C LEU A 1022 -23.08 -12.86 9.79
N ARG A 1023 -21.83 -12.75 9.21
CA ARG A 1023 -20.65 -11.95 9.73
C ARG A 1023 -19.19 -12.50 9.98
N THR A 1024 -18.13 -11.67 9.73
CA THR A 1024 -16.84 -11.57 10.55
C THR A 1024 -17.07 -10.65 11.74
N ASP A 1025 -17.04 -11.16 12.96
CA ASP A 1025 -17.59 -10.48 14.15
C ASP A 1025 -16.69 -9.46 14.85
N ILE A 1026 -16.71 -8.19 14.40
CA ILE A 1026 -16.35 -7.07 15.29
C ILE A 1026 -17.59 -6.56 16.02
N VAL A 1027 -17.74 -6.90 17.30
CA VAL A 1027 -18.69 -6.24 18.23
C VAL A 1027 -17.91 -5.19 19.02
N MET A 1028 -18.22 -3.90 18.82
CA MET A 1028 -17.51 -2.79 19.43
C MET A 1028 -18.41 -1.96 20.34
N ASP A 1029 -18.00 -1.77 21.59
CA ASP A 1029 -18.64 -0.83 22.51
C ASP A 1029 -18.13 0.60 22.24
N VAL A 1030 -18.96 1.39 21.56
CA VAL A 1030 -18.70 2.81 21.25
C VAL A 1030 -19.61 3.75 22.05
N GLY A 1031 -20.21 3.25 23.14
CA GLY A 1031 -21.28 3.96 23.84
C GLY A 1031 -22.47 4.27 22.93
N THR A 1032 -23.14 5.40 23.19
CA THR A 1032 -24.09 6.00 22.26
C THR A 1032 -23.33 6.72 21.16
N SER A 1033 -23.16 6.06 20.00
CA SER A 1033 -22.45 6.59 18.83
C SER A 1033 -22.93 7.99 18.43
N LEU A 1034 -21.99 8.86 18.07
CA LEU A 1034 -22.31 10.20 17.55
C LEU A 1034 -22.63 10.18 16.05
N ASN A 1035 -22.08 9.22 15.31
CA ASN A 1035 -22.40 8.95 13.91
C ASN A 1035 -21.98 7.50 13.56
N PRO A 1036 -22.90 6.53 13.49
CA PRO A 1036 -22.54 5.13 13.39
C PRO A 1036 -21.80 4.80 12.09
N ALA A 1037 -22.06 5.51 10.98
CA ALA A 1037 -21.36 5.28 9.73
C ALA A 1037 -19.90 5.76 9.76
N ILE A 1038 -19.58 6.81 10.52
CA ILE A 1038 -18.19 7.23 10.75
C ILE A 1038 -17.50 6.27 11.73
N ASP A 1039 -18.18 5.87 12.80
CA ASP A 1039 -17.61 4.97 13.81
C ASP A 1039 -17.31 3.58 13.24
N ILE A 1040 -18.23 3.01 12.46
CA ILE A 1040 -18.01 1.76 11.72
C ILE A 1040 -16.86 1.91 10.72
N GLY A 1041 -16.79 3.03 9.99
CA GLY A 1041 -15.66 3.30 9.10
C GLY A 1041 -14.31 3.42 9.83
N GLN A 1042 -14.29 3.90 11.08
CA GLN A 1042 -13.08 3.87 11.90
C GLN A 1042 -12.72 2.46 12.37
N ILE A 1043 -13.71 1.63 12.72
CA ILE A 1043 -13.51 0.22 13.06
C ILE A 1043 -12.89 -0.55 11.90
N GLU A 1044 -13.49 -0.45 10.71
CA GLU A 1044 -13.02 -1.15 9.50
C GLU A 1044 -11.62 -0.67 9.07
N GLY A 1045 -11.39 0.64 9.11
CA GLY A 1045 -10.08 1.24 8.82
C GLY A 1045 -8.99 0.84 9.81
N ALA A 1046 -9.29 0.87 11.11
CA ALA A 1046 -8.34 0.48 12.15
C ALA A 1046 -8.00 -1.01 12.06
N PHE A 1047 -9.01 -1.88 11.92
CA PHE A 1047 -8.82 -3.32 11.78
C PHE A 1047 -7.95 -3.65 10.57
N VAL A 1048 -8.19 -3.05 9.39
CA VAL A 1048 -7.36 -3.32 8.20
C VAL A 1048 -5.94 -2.75 8.35
N GLN A 1049 -5.72 -1.64 9.08
CA GLN A 1049 -4.35 -1.21 9.44
C GLN A 1049 -3.65 -2.16 10.42
N GLY A 1050 -4.40 -2.87 11.27
CA GLY A 1050 -3.89 -3.92 12.15
C GLY A 1050 -3.61 -5.23 11.41
N LEU A 1051 -4.46 -5.61 10.46
CA LEU A 1051 -4.26 -6.76 9.58
C LEU A 1051 -2.91 -6.64 8.88
N GLY A 1052 -2.64 -5.47 8.29
CA GLY A 1052 -1.35 -5.16 7.69
C GLY A 1052 -0.17 -5.38 8.65
N LEU A 1053 -0.19 -4.71 9.81
CA LEU A 1053 0.82 -4.83 10.88
C LEU A 1053 1.13 -6.28 11.27
N PHE A 1054 0.10 -7.11 11.36
CA PHE A 1054 0.22 -8.46 11.89
C PHE A 1054 0.47 -9.54 10.82
N THR A 1055 0.27 -9.29 9.52
CA THR A 1055 0.42 -10.35 8.48
C THR A 1055 1.30 -10.01 7.27
N MET A 1056 1.53 -8.75 6.91
CA MET A 1056 2.20 -8.42 5.63
C MET A 1056 3.09 -7.17 5.61
N GLU A 1057 2.86 -6.20 6.49
CA GLU A 1057 3.59 -4.93 6.48
C GLU A 1057 4.96 -5.07 7.15
N GLU A 1058 6.02 -5.14 6.36
CA GLU A 1058 7.37 -5.36 6.84
C GLU A 1058 8.37 -4.33 6.30
N LEU A 1059 9.07 -3.65 7.20
CA LEU A 1059 10.20 -2.78 6.87
C LEU A 1059 11.50 -3.60 6.89
N ARG A 1060 12.29 -3.52 5.81
CA ARG A 1060 13.57 -4.27 5.70
C ARG A 1060 14.76 -3.32 5.64
N TYR A 1061 15.71 -3.49 6.56
CA TYR A 1061 16.93 -2.68 6.70
C TYR A 1061 18.18 -3.50 6.42
N SER A 1062 19.20 -2.91 5.81
CA SER A 1062 20.54 -3.49 5.70
C SER A 1062 21.24 -3.54 7.07
N PRO A 1063 22.30 -4.36 7.25
CA PRO A 1063 23.11 -4.37 8.48
C PRO A 1063 23.73 -3.01 8.85
N GLU A 1064 23.82 -2.08 7.89
CA GLU A 1064 24.31 -0.70 8.05
C GLU A 1064 23.17 0.32 8.25
N GLY A 1065 21.93 -0.12 8.45
CA GLY A 1065 20.77 0.75 8.70
C GLY A 1065 20.08 1.30 7.45
N ASN A 1066 20.42 0.86 6.24
CA ASN A 1066 19.76 1.34 5.03
C ASN A 1066 18.38 0.69 4.86
N LEU A 1067 17.30 1.46 4.96
CA LEU A 1067 15.96 1.01 4.58
C LEU A 1067 15.93 0.65 3.08
N TYR A 1068 15.45 -0.55 2.74
CA TYR A 1068 15.23 -0.98 1.35
C TYR A 1068 13.80 -0.77 0.86
N THR A 1069 12.81 -0.91 1.74
CA THR A 1069 11.38 -0.87 1.42
C THR A 1069 10.87 0.58 1.46
N ARG A 1070 11.04 1.34 0.37
CA ARG A 1070 10.78 2.80 0.28
C ARG A 1070 9.59 3.22 -0.61
N GLY A 1071 8.65 2.32 -0.88
CA GLY A 1071 7.47 2.63 -1.71
C GLY A 1071 6.52 1.44 -1.87
N PRO A 1072 5.28 1.66 -2.35
CA PRO A 1072 4.29 0.59 -2.57
C PRO A 1072 4.76 -0.56 -3.46
N GLY A 1073 5.79 -0.38 -4.29
CA GLY A 1073 6.44 -1.45 -5.05
C GLY A 1073 7.09 -2.51 -4.16
N MET A 1074 7.59 -2.12 -2.98
CA MET A 1074 8.33 -2.99 -2.05
C MET A 1074 7.70 -3.12 -0.65
N TYR A 1075 6.89 -2.15 -0.21
CA TYR A 1075 6.19 -2.15 1.07
C TYR A 1075 4.69 -2.34 0.85
N LYS A 1076 4.11 -3.41 1.41
CA LYS A 1076 2.75 -3.85 1.07
C LYS A 1076 1.78 -3.62 2.22
N ILE A 1077 1.03 -2.53 2.12
CA ILE A 1077 -0.21 -2.36 2.88
C ILE A 1077 -1.33 -3.24 2.26
N PRO A 1078 -2.36 -3.64 3.01
CA PRO A 1078 -3.50 -4.38 2.48
C PRO A 1078 -4.19 -3.67 1.31
N ALA A 1079 -4.63 -4.43 0.32
CA ALA A 1079 -5.40 -4.02 -0.84
C ALA A 1079 -6.86 -4.51 -0.77
N PHE A 1080 -7.66 -4.23 -1.82
CA PHE A 1080 -9.03 -4.74 -1.96
C PHE A 1080 -9.12 -6.28 -1.92
N GLY A 1081 -8.07 -6.98 -2.37
CA GLY A 1081 -7.99 -8.44 -2.36
C GLY A 1081 -7.75 -9.05 -0.97
N ASP A 1082 -7.29 -8.27 0.03
CA ASP A 1082 -6.85 -8.78 1.34
C ASP A 1082 -7.91 -8.72 2.44
N ILE A 1083 -9.00 -7.97 2.25
CA ILE A 1083 -10.06 -7.88 3.26
C ILE A 1083 -10.85 -9.18 3.35
N PRO A 1084 -11.41 -9.54 4.54
CA PRO A 1084 -12.28 -10.71 4.67
C PRO A 1084 -13.45 -10.68 3.68
N SER A 1085 -13.75 -11.82 3.05
CA SER A 1085 -14.91 -11.92 2.14
C SER A 1085 -16.24 -11.69 2.85
N GLU A 1086 -16.36 -12.04 4.13
CA GLU A 1086 -17.42 -11.53 5.01
C GLU A 1086 -16.83 -10.50 5.99
N PHE A 1087 -17.21 -9.22 5.93
CA PHE A 1087 -16.75 -8.20 6.90
C PHE A 1087 -17.91 -7.37 7.49
N HIS A 1088 -18.32 -7.63 8.76
CA HIS A 1088 -19.52 -6.97 9.32
C HIS A 1088 -19.31 -6.47 10.77
N VAL A 1089 -19.72 -5.23 11.03
CA VAL A 1089 -19.51 -4.56 12.32
C VAL A 1089 -20.84 -4.44 13.09
N SER A 1090 -20.80 -4.65 14.41
CA SER A 1090 -21.87 -4.21 15.32
C SER A 1090 -21.34 -3.19 16.30
N LEU A 1091 -22.11 -2.14 16.52
CA LEU A 1091 -22.00 -1.29 17.70
C LEU A 1091 -22.81 -1.93 18.83
N LEU A 1092 -22.23 -2.03 20.04
CA LEU A 1092 -22.92 -2.62 21.19
C LEU A 1092 -24.11 -1.74 21.60
N ARG A 1093 -25.31 -2.32 21.57
CA ARG A 1093 -26.55 -1.62 21.91
C ARG A 1093 -26.63 -1.29 23.41
N ASP A 1094 -27.35 -0.22 23.71
CA ASP A 1094 -27.88 0.11 25.04
C ASP A 1094 -26.82 0.25 26.15
N CYS A 1095 -25.61 0.69 25.77
CA CYS A 1095 -24.41 0.77 26.64
C CYS A 1095 -23.88 2.21 26.85
N PRO A 1096 -24.69 3.17 27.35
CA PRO A 1096 -24.33 4.60 27.40
C PRO A 1096 -23.16 4.92 28.36
N ASN A 1097 -22.20 5.73 27.90
CA ASN A 1097 -21.05 6.16 28.68
C ASN A 1097 -21.24 7.56 29.29
N SER A 1098 -21.76 7.66 30.52
CA SER A 1098 -21.98 8.93 31.22
C SER A 1098 -20.73 9.80 31.43
N LYS A 1099 -19.53 9.29 31.14
CA LYS A 1099 -18.24 9.99 31.28
C LYS A 1099 -17.82 10.77 30.01
N ALA A 1100 -18.63 10.78 28.94
CA ALA A 1100 -18.34 11.50 27.68
C ALA A 1100 -19.58 12.17 27.03
N ILE A 1101 -19.36 12.98 25.99
CA ILE A 1101 -20.40 13.80 25.36
C ILE A 1101 -21.52 12.95 24.72
N TYR A 1102 -22.78 13.26 25.08
CA TYR A 1102 -23.97 12.48 24.69
C TYR A 1102 -23.85 10.96 24.85
N SER A 1103 -23.09 10.50 25.85
CA SER A 1103 -22.87 9.09 26.17
C SER A 1103 -22.00 8.28 25.18
N SER A 1104 -21.21 8.92 24.33
CA SER A 1104 -20.31 8.28 23.35
C SER A 1104 -19.08 7.59 23.97
N LYS A 1105 -18.34 6.83 23.15
CA LYS A 1105 -16.93 6.46 23.40
C LYS A 1105 -16.13 6.67 22.13
N ALA A 1106 -14.87 7.06 22.26
CA ALA A 1106 -13.99 7.22 21.12
C ALA A 1106 -13.51 5.87 20.56
N VAL A 1107 -13.51 5.76 19.23
CA VAL A 1107 -13.31 4.50 18.49
C VAL A 1107 -12.08 4.50 17.57
N GLY A 1108 -11.31 5.60 17.57
CA GLY A 1108 -10.21 5.83 16.62
C GLY A 1108 -9.19 4.69 16.57
N GLU A 1109 -8.57 4.34 17.70
CA GLU A 1109 -7.49 3.35 17.76
C GLU A 1109 -7.85 1.94 18.23
N PRO A 1110 -8.75 1.73 19.21
CA PRO A 1110 -8.97 0.40 19.81
C PRO A 1110 -9.16 -0.76 18.81
N PRO A 1111 -9.92 -0.60 17.70
CA PRO A 1111 -10.21 -1.73 16.82
C PRO A 1111 -8.98 -2.21 16.00
N LEU A 1112 -7.85 -1.49 16.04
CA LEU A 1112 -6.63 -1.92 15.36
C LEU A 1112 -6.06 -3.21 15.95
N PHE A 1113 -6.16 -3.40 17.28
CA PHE A 1113 -5.68 -4.62 17.91
C PHE A 1113 -6.55 -5.85 17.59
N LEU A 1114 -7.83 -5.67 17.27
CA LEU A 1114 -8.74 -6.78 16.97
C LEU A 1114 -8.29 -7.64 15.78
N ALA A 1115 -7.45 -7.10 14.89
CA ALA A 1115 -6.87 -7.86 13.78
C ALA A 1115 -5.82 -8.90 14.21
N ALA A 1116 -5.36 -8.88 15.47
CA ALA A 1116 -4.55 -9.96 16.03
C ALA A 1116 -5.29 -11.31 15.99
N SER A 1117 -6.62 -11.32 16.00
CA SER A 1117 -7.44 -12.52 15.73
C SER A 1117 -7.02 -13.26 14.45
N VAL A 1118 -6.68 -12.55 13.38
CA VAL A 1118 -6.22 -13.13 12.11
C VAL A 1118 -4.82 -13.74 12.26
N PHE A 1119 -3.92 -13.09 13.00
CA PHE A 1119 -2.61 -13.65 13.33
C PHE A 1119 -2.71 -14.93 14.16
N TYR A 1120 -3.61 -14.98 15.15
CA TYR A 1120 -3.79 -16.20 15.94
C TYR A 1120 -4.55 -17.30 15.18
N ALA A 1121 -5.44 -16.97 14.24
CA ALA A 1121 -6.00 -17.93 13.29
C ALA A 1121 -4.90 -18.52 12.36
N ILE A 1122 -3.93 -17.71 11.94
CA ILE A 1122 -2.75 -18.18 11.20
C ILE A 1122 -1.86 -19.07 12.09
N LYS A 1123 -1.60 -18.69 13.36
CA LYS A 1123 -0.84 -19.52 14.32
C LYS A 1123 -1.55 -20.88 14.54
N ASP A 1124 -2.88 -20.90 14.59
CA ASP A 1124 -3.71 -22.11 14.75
C ASP A 1124 -3.67 -23.02 13.51
N ALA A 1125 -3.79 -22.47 12.30
CA ALA A 1125 -3.62 -23.23 11.06
C ALA A 1125 -2.21 -23.84 10.93
N ILE A 1126 -1.17 -23.10 11.35
CA ILE A 1126 0.21 -23.60 11.41
C ILE A 1126 0.35 -24.73 12.45
N LEU A 1127 -0.39 -24.71 13.56
CA LEU A 1127 -0.37 -25.80 14.56
C LEU A 1127 -0.90 -27.11 13.98
N SER A 1128 -1.98 -27.09 13.18
CA SER A 1128 -2.49 -28.29 12.49
C SER A 1128 -1.43 -28.89 11.56
N ALA A 1129 -0.88 -28.08 10.65
CA ALA A 1129 0.15 -28.52 9.69
C ALA A 1129 1.42 -29.05 10.38
N ARG A 1130 1.74 -28.52 11.57
CA ARG A 1130 2.86 -29.01 12.40
C ARG A 1130 2.54 -30.33 13.10
N GLU A 1131 1.33 -30.50 13.63
CA GLU A 1131 0.90 -31.76 14.25
C GLU A 1131 0.79 -32.90 13.22
N GLU A 1132 0.26 -32.62 12.03
CA GLU A 1132 0.29 -33.52 10.87
C GLU A 1132 1.73 -33.94 10.51
N SER A 1133 2.68 -33.01 10.62
CA SER A 1133 4.12 -33.25 10.43
C SER A 1133 4.84 -33.85 11.65
N GLY A 1134 4.11 -34.26 12.69
CA GLY A 1134 4.62 -34.90 13.91
C GLY A 1134 5.26 -33.94 14.94
N LEU A 1135 5.19 -32.63 14.73
CA LEU A 1135 5.79 -31.60 15.59
C LEU A 1135 4.77 -31.09 16.61
N LYS A 1136 5.06 -31.29 17.91
CA LYS A 1136 4.17 -30.91 19.02
C LYS A 1136 4.84 -29.91 19.97
N GLY A 1137 4.04 -29.12 20.66
CA GLY A 1137 4.47 -28.12 21.65
C GLY A 1137 4.38 -26.67 21.15
N THR A 1138 4.84 -25.73 21.97
CA THR A 1138 4.89 -24.30 21.64
C THR A 1138 5.91 -24.00 20.55
N PHE A 1139 5.66 -22.98 19.75
CA PHE A 1139 6.60 -22.44 18.77
C PHE A 1139 6.48 -20.92 18.69
N ARG A 1140 7.60 -20.24 18.48
CA ARG A 1140 7.66 -18.79 18.28
C ARG A 1140 7.18 -18.45 16.87
N LEU A 1141 6.29 -17.48 16.77
CA LEU A 1141 5.86 -16.84 15.53
C LEU A 1141 5.89 -15.33 15.78
N ASP A 1142 6.65 -14.59 14.99
CA ASP A 1142 6.84 -13.14 15.15
C ASP A 1142 5.96 -12.35 14.19
N SER A 1143 5.55 -11.15 14.59
CA SER A 1143 4.78 -10.22 13.74
C SER A 1143 5.70 -9.42 12.80
N PRO A 1144 5.31 -9.14 11.55
CA PRO A 1144 4.18 -9.71 10.80
C PRO A 1144 4.37 -11.21 10.46
N ALA A 1145 3.28 -11.99 10.48
CA ALA A 1145 3.25 -13.38 10.00
C ALA A 1145 3.21 -13.43 8.46
N THR A 1146 4.30 -13.03 7.81
CA THR A 1146 4.44 -13.00 6.34
C THR A 1146 4.41 -14.40 5.72
N PRO A 1147 4.16 -14.52 4.40
CA PRO A 1147 4.22 -15.81 3.68
C PRO A 1147 5.53 -16.59 3.89
N GLU A 1148 6.65 -15.89 4.09
CA GLU A 1148 7.95 -16.46 4.47
C GLU A 1148 7.86 -17.20 5.83
N ARG A 1149 7.38 -16.50 6.87
CA ARG A 1149 7.30 -17.05 8.23
C ARG A 1149 6.25 -18.16 8.34
N ILE A 1150 5.12 -18.03 7.62
CA ILE A 1150 4.09 -19.07 7.52
C ILE A 1150 4.69 -20.33 6.86
N ARG A 1151 5.30 -20.18 5.67
CA ARG A 1151 5.80 -21.33 4.90
C ARG A 1151 6.92 -22.09 5.62
N ASN A 1152 7.80 -21.37 6.31
CA ASN A 1152 8.91 -21.95 7.04
C ASN A 1152 8.47 -22.58 8.38
N ALA A 1153 7.35 -22.14 8.97
CA ALA A 1153 6.80 -22.76 10.19
C ALA A 1153 6.06 -24.09 9.92
N CYS A 1154 5.48 -24.24 8.72
CA CYS A 1154 4.94 -25.51 8.20
C CYS A 1154 6.07 -26.44 7.72
N VAL A 1155 6.77 -27.04 8.67
CA VAL A 1155 7.97 -27.88 8.44
C VAL A 1155 7.59 -29.29 7.96
N ASP A 1156 7.91 -29.55 6.70
CA ASP A 1156 7.54 -30.72 5.89
C ASP A 1156 8.79 -31.49 5.38
N SER A 1157 8.71 -32.15 4.22
CA SER A 1157 9.87 -32.77 3.53
C SER A 1157 10.73 -31.77 2.74
N PHE A 1158 10.12 -30.73 2.16
CA PHE A 1158 10.78 -29.77 1.27
C PHE A 1158 11.66 -28.78 2.05
N THR A 1159 11.14 -28.25 3.17
CA THR A 1159 11.89 -27.41 4.12
C THR A 1159 13.12 -28.12 4.69
N LYS A 1160 13.04 -29.44 4.94
CA LYS A 1160 14.18 -30.27 5.40
C LYS A 1160 15.29 -30.40 4.36
N LEU A 1161 14.99 -30.25 3.07
CA LEU A 1161 15.98 -30.15 1.98
C LEU A 1161 16.55 -28.73 1.82
N CYS A 1162 15.90 -27.73 2.41
CA CYS A 1162 16.23 -26.31 2.31
C CYS A 1162 16.52 -25.66 3.68
N PRO A 1163 17.42 -26.23 4.52
CA PRO A 1163 17.67 -25.69 5.85
C PRO A 1163 18.23 -24.26 5.80
N PRO A 1164 17.95 -23.44 6.84
CA PRO A 1164 18.52 -22.11 6.97
C PRO A 1164 20.04 -22.18 7.19
N ALA A 1165 20.74 -21.10 6.84
CA ALA A 1165 22.18 -20.98 7.07
C ALA A 1165 22.49 -20.73 8.56
N GLU A 1166 23.62 -21.27 9.03
CA GLU A 1166 24.06 -21.13 10.42
C GLU A 1166 24.26 -19.64 10.81
N PRO A 1167 23.60 -19.14 11.88
CA PRO A 1167 23.74 -17.76 12.31
C PRO A 1167 25.21 -17.35 12.56
N GLY A 1168 25.58 -16.14 12.12
CA GLY A 1168 26.93 -15.60 12.28
C GLY A 1168 27.96 -16.08 11.23
N THR A 1169 27.67 -17.12 10.44
CA THR A 1169 28.58 -17.59 9.37
C THR A 1169 28.59 -16.70 8.11
N PHE A 1170 27.63 -15.78 8.01
CA PHE A 1170 27.43 -14.90 6.86
C PHE A 1170 26.91 -13.52 7.28
N LYS A 1171 27.06 -12.54 6.37
CA LYS A 1171 26.41 -11.23 6.49
C LYS A 1171 25.04 -11.28 5.82
N PRO A 1172 23.92 -11.15 6.53
CA PRO A 1172 22.59 -11.22 5.92
C PRO A 1172 22.33 -10.00 5.03
N TRP A 1173 21.47 -10.15 4.03
CA TRP A 1173 21.05 -9.03 3.18
C TRP A 1173 20.25 -7.98 3.97
N SER A 1174 19.40 -8.42 4.89
CA SER A 1174 18.59 -7.59 5.78
C SER A 1174 18.55 -8.13 7.21
N VAL A 1175 18.36 -7.24 8.19
CA VAL A 1175 18.27 -7.55 9.62
C VAL A 1175 16.88 -7.22 10.19
N ILE A 1176 16.52 -7.91 11.28
CA ILE A 1176 15.40 -7.52 12.15
C ILE A 1176 15.92 -6.41 13.09
N VAL A 1177 15.14 -5.34 13.28
CA VAL A 1177 15.56 -4.10 13.97
C VAL A 1177 14.80 -3.84 15.26
#